data_AF-A0A1C4XWQ1-F1
#
_entry.id   AF-A0A1C4XWQ1-F1
#
_cell.length_a   1.000
_cell.length_b   1.000
_cell.length_c   1.000
_cell.angle_alpha   90.00
_cell.angle_beta   90.00
_cell.angle_gamma   90.00
#
_symmetry.space_group_name_H-M   'P 1'
#
loop_
_entity.id
_entity.type
_entity.pdbx_description
1 polymer ?
#
loop_
_entity_poly.entity_id
_entity_poly.type
_entity_poly.pdbx_seq_one_letter_code
_entity_poly.pdbx_strand_id
1 'polypeptide(L)'
;MVERVLELRVHGVSNTPPQQLLGLTPEPGGTGPQPWLVAGGAVTGFYRSTAARPDDPVAVEAYSWGQLTSGARTARDVERALWTVLLPFTLANVALYARPGIPADPDRERWGSRSGITAWLIRLFCLSLTATLVVSVTGIGVDLIAWQCVDRGCLAQLPGPWEFLADGWWREGTRALAAGLLLPLALLVLLGLVTWRTYQYEAEMPARPRSAGRDAEPEAEPAANPLQDPTFWCGEGQLRRAAVLHLCTGAVAAAAVPLAAVILMDPPRGGRAAVAWPTVAVLGTVLVIAVVAVGRPYLSRRAGDTPLGPWSLAVAALTGLGLAGTFLLLLLPDGPAGPPLTDLRPPVGCTLDADIAGCGADRSLPGYDGMVAWLASYQVLLLMAIGAVARSGRRGLLPPVLAGLLLAPAVTWLERGLPGLPPAPDGLAAWMFAVPALAVAGTGLLLPPTRDDGDHQPLGPRTGIAWGRRGPALIAGFGWLLAIAYCAGLLSWVTDRLDGGTGPHGGPAVRPPEPVLWAGLACVVALLALGGVALRAGMLFHTLRRREYARLARHADGLSAHDLRRCRDVARFRALHRLVGDHGVRLIGCHATVSAVLVTLSCAAALSRDRPAVAPATGWWGALDRVADVGDSMLAWLPLVIAGVGLLVYRNDTVRRTVGVFWDVGTFWPRAAHPLAPPSYAERAVPELQTRIAGLLGLAPNDPSRMDGVILSGHSQGAVICAAVLFQLPSRWRRHTWFFSYGCQLTRLYGRVFPAYFGPERLRVLATALTPPAGYVAWTNFWRDTDPLGWPVDAGERDVPVADPEALHPSGGEVADPPIRNHSGYPEAVEFRRERAVVARLLRRAVPSPRERVG
;
A
#
# COMPACT_ATOMS: atom_id res chain seq x y z
N MET A 1 16.77 -39.70 -27.15
CA MET A 1 16.40 -39.23 -25.80
C MET A 1 14.91 -38.92 -25.80
N VAL A 2 14.18 -39.26 -24.74
CA VAL A 2 12.75 -38.95 -24.62
C VAL A 2 12.61 -37.45 -24.42
N GLU A 3 11.87 -36.75 -25.28
CA GLU A 3 11.61 -35.32 -25.08
C GLU A 3 10.69 -35.13 -23.86
N ARG A 4 11.07 -34.23 -22.95
CA ARG A 4 10.41 -34.03 -21.65
C ARG A 4 9.90 -32.60 -21.51
N VAL A 5 8.68 -32.47 -20.98
CA VAL A 5 8.07 -31.17 -20.67
C VAL A 5 7.94 -31.03 -19.17
N LEU A 6 8.23 -29.84 -18.64
CA LEU A 6 7.96 -29.49 -17.24
C LEU A 6 6.68 -28.67 -17.13
N GLU A 7 5.69 -29.12 -16.36
CA GLU A 7 4.62 -28.27 -15.87
C GLU A 7 5.04 -27.65 -14.53
N LEU A 8 5.34 -26.35 -14.51
CA LEU A 8 5.69 -25.59 -13.32
C LEU A 8 4.47 -24.83 -12.80
N ARG A 9 3.92 -25.26 -11.67
CA ARG A 9 2.72 -24.69 -11.04
C ARG A 9 3.07 -23.66 -9.99
N VAL A 10 2.50 -22.47 -10.12
CA VAL A 10 2.66 -21.34 -9.20
C VAL A 10 1.29 -21.02 -8.59
N HIS A 11 1.20 -21.12 -7.27
CA HIS A 11 -0.04 -20.86 -6.54
C HIS A 11 -0.39 -19.37 -6.46
N GLY A 12 -1.67 -19.10 -6.20
CA GLY A 12 -2.18 -17.78 -5.89
C GLY A 12 -2.01 -17.40 -4.42
N VAL A 13 -2.86 -16.49 -3.94
CA VAL A 13 -2.88 -16.06 -2.54
C VAL A 13 -3.29 -17.20 -1.59
N SER A 14 -2.94 -17.10 -0.31
CA SER A 14 -3.29 -18.06 0.79
C SER A 14 -2.30 -19.21 1.08
N ASN A 15 -1.06 -19.15 0.56
CA ASN A 15 -0.01 -20.13 0.85
C ASN A 15 -0.45 -21.60 0.61
N THR A 16 -0.95 -21.89 -0.60
CA THR A 16 -1.34 -23.25 -0.98
C THR A 16 -0.14 -24.20 -0.81
N PRO A 17 -0.27 -25.27 0.00
CA PRO A 17 0.85 -26.15 0.28
C PRO A 17 1.27 -26.95 -0.97
N PRO A 18 2.56 -27.33 -1.10
CA PRO A 18 3.06 -28.08 -2.25
C PRO A 18 2.25 -29.35 -2.58
N GLN A 19 1.80 -30.07 -1.54
CA GLN A 19 0.94 -31.26 -1.66
C GLN A 19 -0.29 -30.97 -2.54
N GLN A 20 -1.00 -29.88 -2.23
CA GLN A 20 -2.23 -29.51 -2.90
C GLN A 20 -1.97 -29.00 -4.33
N LEU A 21 -0.87 -28.26 -4.55
CA LEU A 21 -0.47 -27.82 -5.90
C LEU A 21 -0.13 -28.98 -6.83
N LEU A 22 0.49 -30.02 -6.29
CA LEU A 22 0.81 -31.25 -7.01
C LEU A 22 -0.42 -32.16 -7.19
N GLY A 23 -1.54 -31.86 -6.51
CA GLY A 23 -2.75 -32.69 -6.54
C GLY A 23 -2.62 -33.99 -5.75
N LEU A 24 -1.78 -34.00 -4.70
CA LEU A 24 -1.57 -35.17 -3.85
C LEU A 24 -2.67 -35.22 -2.79
N THR A 25 -3.44 -36.31 -2.78
CA THR A 25 -4.40 -36.62 -1.72
C THR A 25 -3.71 -37.41 -0.61
N PRO A 26 -3.78 -36.99 0.66
CA PRO A 26 -3.25 -37.77 1.77
C PRO A 26 -4.05 -39.08 1.90
N GLU A 27 -3.37 -40.22 1.76
CA GLU A 27 -3.98 -41.52 2.03
C GLU A 27 -4.06 -41.78 3.55
N PRO A 28 -5.16 -42.39 4.05
CA PRO A 28 -5.25 -42.81 5.44
C PRO A 28 -4.12 -43.82 5.75
N GLY A 29 -3.20 -43.48 6.66
CA GLY A 29 -2.06 -44.34 7.04
C GLY A 29 -0.67 -43.81 6.66
N GLY A 30 -0.56 -42.67 5.97
CA GLY A 30 0.71 -41.94 5.81
C GLY A 30 1.70 -42.51 4.77
N THR A 31 1.33 -43.56 4.05
CA THR A 31 2.21 -44.23 3.06
C THR A 31 2.11 -43.68 1.63
N GLY A 32 1.19 -42.74 1.37
CA GLY A 32 0.97 -42.16 0.04
C GLY A 32 2.07 -41.19 -0.41
N PRO A 33 2.07 -40.78 -1.71
CA PRO A 33 3.08 -39.89 -2.28
C PRO A 33 3.19 -38.56 -1.53
N GLN A 34 4.41 -38.13 -1.26
CA GLN A 34 4.70 -36.88 -0.55
C GLN A 34 5.41 -35.89 -1.47
N PRO A 35 5.30 -34.58 -1.23
CA PRO A 35 6.14 -33.61 -1.89
C PRO A 35 7.55 -33.65 -1.30
N TRP A 36 8.55 -33.64 -2.17
CA TRP A 36 9.96 -33.51 -1.78
C TRP A 36 10.59 -32.31 -2.48
N LEU A 37 11.51 -31.65 -1.77
CA LEU A 37 12.17 -30.41 -2.22
C LEU A 37 13.26 -30.75 -3.25
N VAL A 38 13.12 -30.21 -4.46
CA VAL A 38 14.03 -30.43 -5.60
C VAL A 38 15.05 -29.30 -5.76
N ALA A 39 14.64 -28.06 -5.47
CA ALA A 39 15.49 -26.88 -5.53
C ALA A 39 14.92 -25.77 -4.63
N GLY A 40 15.77 -24.82 -4.22
CA GLY A 40 15.41 -23.75 -3.28
C GLY A 40 15.69 -24.13 -1.83
N GLY A 41 14.95 -23.53 -0.89
CA GLY A 41 15.12 -23.72 0.55
C GLY A 41 13.81 -23.80 1.31
N ALA A 42 13.88 -23.57 2.63
CA ALA A 42 12.73 -23.70 3.52
C ALA A 42 11.69 -22.56 3.37
N VAL A 43 12.09 -21.42 2.79
CA VAL A 43 11.21 -20.24 2.60
C VAL A 43 10.56 -20.26 1.21
N THR A 44 11.34 -20.49 0.17
CA THR A 44 10.83 -20.67 -1.20
C THR A 44 11.42 -21.94 -1.78
N GLY A 45 10.61 -22.74 -2.47
CA GLY A 45 11.07 -24.06 -2.91
C GLY A 45 10.27 -24.64 -4.07
N PHE A 46 10.96 -25.45 -4.86
CA PHE A 46 10.42 -26.24 -5.95
C PHE A 46 10.23 -27.67 -5.48
N TYR A 47 9.01 -28.19 -5.56
CA TYR A 47 8.64 -29.50 -5.05
C TYR A 47 8.13 -30.42 -6.16
N ARG A 48 8.45 -31.71 -6.09
CA ARG A 48 7.88 -32.77 -6.93
C ARG A 48 7.24 -33.84 -6.05
N SER A 49 6.36 -34.65 -6.63
CA SER A 49 5.83 -35.85 -5.96
C SER A 49 6.92 -36.92 -5.87
N THR A 50 6.98 -37.67 -4.76
CA THR A 50 7.83 -38.86 -4.65
C THR A 50 7.41 -39.98 -5.60
N ALA A 51 6.18 -39.94 -6.14
CA ALA A 51 5.72 -40.87 -7.16
C ALA A 51 6.13 -40.49 -8.59
N ALA A 52 6.72 -39.31 -8.80
CA ALA A 52 7.14 -38.85 -10.13
C ALA A 52 8.31 -39.69 -10.63
N ARG A 53 8.22 -40.22 -11.86
CA ARG A 53 9.28 -41.03 -12.46
C ARG A 53 10.21 -40.15 -13.30
N PRO A 54 11.52 -40.47 -13.36
CA PRO A 54 12.46 -39.75 -14.21
C PRO A 54 12.05 -39.71 -15.69
N ASP A 55 11.39 -40.76 -16.18
CA ASP A 55 11.02 -40.91 -17.59
C ASP A 55 9.61 -40.38 -17.92
N ASP A 56 8.94 -39.73 -16.96
CA ASP A 56 7.61 -39.16 -17.21
C ASP A 56 7.69 -38.10 -18.33
N PRO A 57 6.83 -38.17 -19.36
CA PRO A 57 6.85 -37.23 -20.48
C PRO A 57 6.47 -35.81 -20.07
N VAL A 58 5.74 -35.68 -18.95
CA VAL A 58 5.41 -34.40 -18.32
C VAL A 58 5.78 -34.50 -16.84
N ALA A 59 6.88 -33.86 -16.45
CA ALA A 59 7.23 -33.67 -15.05
C ALA A 59 6.37 -32.54 -14.46
N VAL A 60 5.88 -32.66 -13.24
CA VAL A 60 5.11 -31.60 -12.56
C VAL A 60 5.89 -31.09 -11.35
N GLU A 61 6.18 -29.80 -11.33
CA GLU A 61 6.77 -29.09 -10.19
C GLU A 61 5.77 -28.09 -9.60
N ALA A 62 5.74 -27.99 -8.27
CA ALA A 62 5.07 -26.93 -7.55
C ALA A 62 6.10 -25.95 -7.00
N TYR A 63 5.98 -24.67 -7.34
CA TYR A 63 6.74 -23.60 -6.71
C TYR A 63 5.94 -23.01 -5.55
N SER A 64 6.50 -23.10 -4.35
CA SER A 64 5.91 -22.56 -3.13
C SER A 64 6.65 -21.30 -2.70
N TRP A 65 5.90 -20.21 -2.57
CA TRP A 65 6.40 -18.91 -2.13
C TRP A 65 5.65 -18.35 -0.92
N GLY A 66 4.53 -18.97 -0.51
CA GLY A 66 3.63 -18.38 0.48
C GLY A 66 4.20 -18.29 1.90
N GLN A 67 5.37 -18.88 2.19
CA GLN A 67 6.12 -18.62 3.43
C GLN A 67 6.66 -17.18 3.49
N LEU A 68 6.78 -16.46 2.37
CA LEU A 68 7.17 -15.05 2.32
C LEU A 68 6.09 -14.12 2.88
N THR A 69 4.80 -14.49 2.80
CA THR A 69 3.69 -13.62 3.20
C THR A 69 2.86 -14.15 4.36
N SER A 70 2.44 -15.42 4.33
CA SER A 70 1.38 -15.95 5.22
C SER A 70 1.62 -17.37 5.79
N GLY A 71 2.78 -17.97 5.54
CA GLY A 71 2.97 -19.43 5.73
C GLY A 71 3.71 -19.95 6.97
N ALA A 72 4.50 -19.14 7.68
CA ALA A 72 5.50 -19.70 8.62
C ALA A 72 5.06 -19.55 10.08
N ARG A 73 4.59 -20.62 10.74
CA ARG A 73 4.48 -20.67 12.22
C ARG A 73 5.85 -20.54 12.86
N THR A 74 6.34 -19.31 13.00
CA THR A 74 7.63 -18.97 13.57
C THR A 74 7.49 -17.71 14.40
N ALA A 75 8.47 -17.40 15.25
CA ALA A 75 8.52 -16.14 16.00
C ALA A 75 8.39 -14.87 15.12
N ARG A 76 8.55 -15.00 13.78
CA ARG A 76 8.32 -13.96 12.78
C ARG A 76 6.84 -13.63 12.50
N ASP A 77 5.88 -14.41 13.01
CA ASP A 77 4.46 -14.08 12.85
C ASP A 77 4.03 -12.85 13.65
N VAL A 78 4.70 -12.58 14.79
CA VAL A 78 4.50 -11.35 15.57
C VAL A 78 5.03 -10.13 14.79
N GLU A 79 6.17 -10.28 14.11
CA GLU A 79 6.76 -9.27 13.20
C GLU A 79 5.84 -8.97 12.00
N ARG A 80 5.11 -9.97 11.51
CA ARG A 80 4.14 -9.82 10.41
C ARG A 80 2.78 -9.30 10.86
N ALA A 81 2.33 -9.60 12.08
CA ALA A 81 1.15 -8.94 12.66
C ALA A 81 1.35 -7.42 12.76
N LEU A 82 2.57 -6.98 13.09
CA LEU A 82 3.01 -5.59 13.06
C LEU A 82 2.96 -4.95 11.66
N TRP A 83 2.97 -5.73 10.56
CA TRP A 83 2.80 -5.17 9.21
C TRP A 83 1.46 -4.49 9.02
N THR A 84 0.42 -4.85 9.78
CA THR A 84 -0.85 -4.13 9.79
C THR A 84 -0.67 -2.64 10.09
N VAL A 85 0.27 -2.29 10.98
CA VAL A 85 0.65 -0.89 11.26
C VAL A 85 1.31 -0.23 10.05
N LEU A 86 1.95 -1.01 9.16
CA LEU A 86 2.62 -0.56 7.94
C LEU A 86 1.70 -0.51 6.71
N LEU A 87 0.43 -0.89 6.84
CA LEU A 87 -0.54 -0.86 5.73
C LEU A 87 -0.68 0.53 5.08
N PRO A 88 -0.71 1.66 5.82
CA PRO A 88 -0.71 3.00 5.23
C PRO A 88 0.43 3.22 4.24
N PHE A 89 1.65 2.83 4.63
CA PHE A 89 2.86 2.98 3.84
C PHE A 89 2.87 2.04 2.63
N THR A 90 2.32 0.84 2.80
CA THR A 90 2.13 -0.13 1.72
C THR A 90 1.23 0.43 0.63
N LEU A 91 0.06 0.96 1.01
CA LEU A 91 -0.89 1.56 0.07
C LEU A 91 -0.28 2.79 -0.63
N ALA A 92 0.41 3.65 0.10
CA ALA A 92 1.13 4.78 -0.49
C ALA A 92 2.21 4.33 -1.50
N ASN A 93 2.91 3.21 -1.22
CA ASN A 93 3.86 2.61 -2.16
C ASN A 93 3.18 2.04 -3.41
N VAL A 94 2.09 1.29 -3.24
CA VAL A 94 1.29 0.70 -4.32
C VAL A 94 0.71 1.78 -5.24
N ALA A 95 0.34 2.94 -4.70
CA ALA A 95 -0.18 4.06 -5.49
C ALA A 95 0.78 4.50 -6.61
N LEU A 96 2.11 4.37 -6.41
CA LEU A 96 3.12 4.66 -7.44
C LEU A 96 2.97 3.76 -8.67
N TYR A 97 2.54 2.51 -8.48
CA TYR A 97 2.39 1.54 -9.57
C TYR A 97 1.03 1.66 -10.27
N ALA A 98 0.03 2.27 -9.61
CA ALA A 98 -1.28 2.51 -10.22
C ALA A 98 -1.28 3.65 -11.25
N ARG A 99 -0.13 4.29 -11.50
CA ARG A 99 0.01 5.42 -12.42
C ARG A 99 -0.20 4.99 -13.88
N PRO A 100 -0.96 5.76 -14.68
CA PRO A 100 -1.09 5.51 -16.11
C PRO A 100 0.07 6.12 -16.92
N GLY A 101 0.43 5.49 -18.03
CA GLY A 101 1.41 6.02 -18.98
C GLY A 101 2.85 5.98 -18.51
N ILE A 102 3.23 5.00 -17.67
CA ILE A 102 4.64 4.73 -17.38
C ILE A 102 5.28 4.20 -18.67
N PRO A 103 6.37 4.84 -19.16
CA PRO A 103 7.07 4.37 -20.35
C PRO A 103 7.71 3.01 -20.08
N ALA A 104 7.83 2.19 -21.11
CA ALA A 104 8.43 0.87 -20.98
C ALA A 104 9.93 0.92 -20.67
N ASP A 105 10.62 1.88 -21.29
CA ASP A 105 12.00 2.23 -20.96
C ASP A 105 12.01 3.28 -19.83
N PRO A 106 12.56 2.97 -18.64
CA PRO A 106 12.60 3.89 -17.52
C PRO A 106 13.40 5.16 -17.83
N ASP A 107 14.36 5.13 -18.74
CA ASP A 107 15.17 6.31 -19.11
C ASP A 107 14.38 7.34 -19.92
N ARG A 108 13.22 6.95 -20.44
CA ARG A 108 12.29 7.87 -21.12
C ARG A 108 11.34 8.57 -20.15
N GLU A 109 11.27 8.17 -18.88
CA GLU A 109 10.42 8.83 -17.88
C GLU A 109 10.99 10.20 -17.48
N ARG A 110 10.53 11.25 -18.18
CA ARG A 110 10.91 12.63 -17.86
C ARG A 110 10.06 13.16 -16.71
N TRP A 111 10.64 13.98 -15.83
CA TRP A 111 9.91 14.65 -14.74
C TRP A 111 8.66 15.37 -15.24
N GLY A 112 8.76 16.11 -16.35
CA GLY A 112 7.63 16.83 -16.92
C GLY A 112 6.56 15.96 -17.61
N SER A 113 6.75 14.65 -17.75
CA SER A 113 5.70 13.78 -18.28
C SER A 113 4.54 13.64 -17.28
N ARG A 114 3.35 13.21 -17.73
CA ARG A 114 2.23 12.90 -16.82
C ARG A 114 2.68 11.93 -15.72
N SER A 115 3.30 10.82 -16.12
CA SER A 115 3.80 9.80 -15.20
C SER A 115 4.81 10.39 -14.21
N GLY A 116 5.82 11.13 -14.70
CA GLY A 116 6.88 11.72 -13.89
C GLY A 116 6.35 12.69 -12.82
N ILE A 117 5.44 13.60 -13.18
CA ILE A 117 4.81 14.52 -12.20
C ILE A 117 4.02 13.73 -11.17
N THR A 118 3.22 12.74 -11.59
CA THR A 118 2.46 11.90 -10.65
C THR A 118 3.40 11.11 -9.73
N ALA A 119 4.55 10.60 -10.21
CA ALA A 119 5.56 9.96 -9.36
C ALA A 119 6.07 10.91 -8.27
N TRP A 120 6.45 12.11 -8.69
CA TRP A 120 6.98 13.13 -7.80
C TRP A 120 5.95 13.51 -6.72
N LEU A 121 4.70 13.76 -7.11
CA LEU A 121 3.62 14.06 -6.17
C LEU A 121 3.35 12.92 -5.19
N ILE A 122 3.37 11.65 -5.65
CA ILE A 122 3.21 10.49 -4.75
C ILE A 122 4.37 10.37 -3.77
N ARG A 123 5.61 10.59 -4.20
CA ARG A 123 6.78 10.56 -3.30
C ARG A 123 6.75 11.72 -2.29
N LEU A 124 6.31 12.92 -2.70
CA LEU A 124 6.06 14.02 -1.78
C LEU A 124 4.97 13.67 -0.76
N PHE A 125 3.88 13.05 -1.23
CA PHE A 125 2.83 12.54 -0.36
C PHE A 125 3.40 11.50 0.63
N CYS A 126 4.24 10.56 0.19
CA CYS A 126 4.92 9.60 1.05
C CYS A 126 5.83 10.26 2.11
N LEU A 127 6.59 11.31 1.73
CA LEU A 127 7.37 12.10 2.69
C LEU A 127 6.47 12.76 3.73
N SER A 128 5.36 13.37 3.28
CA SER A 128 4.40 13.99 4.20
C SER A 128 3.71 12.98 5.11
N LEU A 129 3.49 11.74 4.65
CA LEU A 129 2.91 10.67 5.45
C LEU A 129 3.86 10.21 6.56
N THR A 130 5.18 10.21 6.29
CA THR A 130 6.20 10.04 7.34
C THR A 130 6.15 11.20 8.33
N ALA A 131 6.00 12.44 7.85
CA ALA A 131 5.83 13.59 8.72
C ALA A 131 4.57 13.48 9.60
N THR A 132 3.43 12.99 9.08
CA THR A 132 2.21 12.76 9.89
C THR A 132 2.48 11.85 11.08
N LEU A 133 3.12 10.70 10.87
CA LEU A 133 3.47 9.79 11.96
C LEU A 133 4.37 10.50 12.98
N VAL A 134 5.42 11.16 12.51
CA VAL A 134 6.41 11.79 13.39
C VAL A 134 5.83 12.97 14.15
N VAL A 135 5.04 13.83 13.50
CA VAL A 135 4.34 14.95 14.14
C VAL A 135 3.39 14.44 15.20
N SER A 136 2.67 13.34 14.97
CA SER A 136 1.77 12.75 15.96
C SER A 136 2.51 12.25 17.20
N VAL A 137 3.64 11.55 17.02
CA VAL A 137 4.50 11.12 18.14
C VAL A 137 5.22 12.29 18.80
N THR A 138 5.49 13.35 18.05
CA THR A 138 5.98 14.62 18.61
C THR A 138 4.91 15.29 19.46
N GLY A 139 3.63 15.25 19.08
CA GLY A 139 2.53 15.66 19.94
C GLY A 139 2.51 14.90 21.26
N ILE A 140 2.67 13.58 21.21
CA ILE A 140 2.74 12.77 22.43
C ILE A 140 3.89 13.22 23.33
N GLY A 141 5.12 13.29 22.79
CA GLY A 141 6.30 13.60 23.59
C GLY A 141 6.39 15.06 24.03
N VAL A 142 6.17 15.99 23.11
CA VAL A 142 6.41 17.43 23.28
C VAL A 142 5.18 18.16 23.82
N ASP A 143 3.99 17.86 23.32
CA ASP A 143 2.75 18.53 23.73
C ASP A 143 2.13 17.84 24.96
N LEU A 144 1.75 16.56 24.87
CA LEU A 144 1.06 15.88 25.98
C LEU A 144 1.98 15.69 27.21
N ILE A 145 3.15 15.07 27.02
CA ILE A 145 4.05 14.69 28.13
C ILE A 145 4.86 15.89 28.64
N ALA A 146 5.51 16.66 27.74
CA ALA A 146 6.46 17.69 28.16
C ALA A 146 5.83 19.08 28.39
N TRP A 147 4.67 19.38 27.81
CA TRP A 147 4.02 20.69 27.91
C TRP A 147 2.78 20.68 28.81
N GLN A 148 1.87 19.71 28.63
CA GLN A 148 0.60 19.65 29.36
C GLN A 148 0.71 18.92 30.71
N CYS A 149 1.41 17.78 30.81
CA CYS A 149 1.64 17.09 32.10
C CYS A 149 2.62 17.85 33.01
N VAL A 150 2.13 18.87 33.72
CA VAL A 150 2.94 19.76 34.58
C VAL A 150 3.15 19.26 36.01
N ASP A 151 2.39 18.26 36.46
CA ASP A 151 2.43 17.74 37.83
C ASP A 151 2.91 16.28 37.90
N ARG A 152 3.33 15.86 39.10
CA ARG A 152 3.79 14.49 39.34
C ARG A 152 2.67 13.45 39.19
N GLY A 153 1.40 13.83 39.36
CA GLY A 153 0.26 12.93 39.25
C GLY A 153 0.04 12.45 37.81
N CYS A 154 0.08 13.38 36.85
CA CYS A 154 0.03 13.11 35.42
C CYS A 154 1.23 12.26 34.98
N LEU A 155 2.45 12.66 35.38
CA LEU A 155 3.68 11.98 34.99
C LEU A 155 3.81 10.57 35.58
N ALA A 156 3.26 10.32 36.79
CA ALA A 156 3.26 9.00 37.41
C ALA A 156 2.38 7.96 36.67
N GLN A 157 1.50 8.39 35.76
CA GLN A 157 0.76 7.47 34.88
C GLN A 157 1.65 6.83 33.80
N LEU A 158 2.81 7.44 33.52
CA LEU A 158 3.76 6.92 32.55
C LEU A 158 4.68 5.87 33.18
N PRO A 159 5.03 4.80 32.43
CA PRO A 159 5.99 3.82 32.92
C PRO A 159 7.41 4.42 32.95
N GLY A 160 8.04 4.39 34.12
CA GLY A 160 9.41 4.88 34.34
C GLY A 160 9.47 6.18 35.15
N PRO A 161 10.68 6.70 35.41
CA PRO A 161 10.86 7.85 36.30
C PRO A 161 10.59 9.15 35.54
N TRP A 162 9.36 9.44 35.11
CA TRP A 162 9.05 10.67 34.37
C TRP A 162 8.84 11.90 35.26
N GLU A 163 8.71 11.70 36.57
CA GLU A 163 8.41 12.75 37.55
C GLU A 163 9.53 13.80 37.66
N PHE A 164 10.76 13.49 37.21
CA PHE A 164 11.85 14.48 37.20
C PHE A 164 11.53 15.72 36.36
N LEU A 165 10.60 15.61 35.38
CA LEU A 165 10.19 16.73 34.54
C LEU A 165 9.39 17.79 35.31
N ALA A 166 8.78 17.42 36.44
CA ALA A 166 8.00 18.34 37.28
C ALA A 166 8.86 19.19 38.24
N ASP A 167 10.18 18.96 38.30
CA ASP A 167 11.04 19.55 39.33
C ASP A 167 12.29 20.25 38.78
N GLY A 168 12.77 21.22 39.56
CA GLY A 168 14.07 21.88 39.37
C GLY A 168 14.32 22.38 37.95
N TRP A 169 15.49 22.03 37.41
CA TRP A 169 16.00 22.53 36.13
C TRP A 169 15.11 22.19 34.93
N TRP A 170 14.37 21.07 34.96
CA TRP A 170 13.57 20.61 33.82
C TRP A 170 12.23 21.32 33.68
N ARG A 171 11.69 21.83 34.80
CA ARG A 171 10.44 22.59 34.83
C ARG A 171 10.57 23.98 34.20
N GLU A 172 11.77 24.55 34.23
CA GLU A 172 12.04 25.91 33.73
C GLU A 172 11.94 26.03 32.19
N GLY A 173 11.33 27.13 31.73
CA GLY A 173 11.28 27.54 30.33
C GLY A 173 10.74 26.45 29.41
N THR A 174 11.53 26.07 28.40
CA THR A 174 11.18 25.05 27.39
C THR A 174 12.00 23.76 27.49
N ARG A 175 12.73 23.55 28.59
CA ARG A 175 13.70 22.45 28.71
C ARG A 175 13.06 21.07 28.66
N ALA A 176 11.88 20.91 29.27
CA ALA A 176 11.09 19.67 29.18
C ALA A 176 10.80 19.25 27.72
N LEU A 177 10.62 20.20 26.80
CA LEU A 177 10.37 19.90 25.38
C LEU A 177 11.55 19.16 24.73
N ALA A 178 12.78 19.38 25.21
CA ALA A 178 13.96 18.66 24.74
C ALA A 178 13.89 17.17 25.11
N ALA A 179 13.40 16.84 26.31
CA ALA A 179 13.17 15.46 26.71
C ALA A 179 12.02 14.83 25.89
N GLY A 180 10.93 15.58 25.70
CA GLY A 180 9.80 15.17 24.84
C GLY A 180 10.22 14.85 23.39
N LEU A 181 11.14 15.64 22.83
CA LEU A 181 11.66 15.46 21.47
C LEU A 181 12.47 14.17 21.29
N LEU A 182 12.97 13.55 22.37
CA LEU A 182 13.68 12.27 22.27
C LEU A 182 12.76 11.13 21.81
N LEU A 183 11.45 11.19 22.12
CA LEU A 183 10.48 10.17 21.75
C LEU A 183 10.33 10.00 20.21
N PRO A 184 10.01 11.03 19.42
CA PRO A 184 9.94 10.91 17.96
C PRO A 184 11.30 10.60 17.32
N LEU A 185 12.42 11.05 17.91
CA LEU A 185 13.75 10.71 17.42
C LEU A 185 14.10 9.23 17.66
N ALA A 186 13.74 8.67 18.81
CA ALA A 186 13.89 7.25 19.10
C ALA A 186 13.06 6.39 18.14
N LEU A 187 11.83 6.81 17.82
CA LEU A 187 11.01 6.17 16.80
C LEU A 187 11.71 6.17 15.44
N LEU A 188 12.28 7.31 15.01
CA LEU A 188 13.00 7.40 13.73
C LEU A 188 14.23 6.48 13.68
N VAL A 189 14.99 6.39 14.78
CA VAL A 189 16.10 5.44 14.89
C VAL A 189 15.60 4.00 14.76
N LEU A 190 14.53 3.63 15.48
CA LEU A 190 13.92 2.30 15.40
C LEU A 190 13.46 1.98 13.96
N LEU A 191 12.74 2.91 13.33
CA LEU A 191 12.30 2.77 11.95
C LEU A 191 13.50 2.61 11.00
N GLY A 192 14.56 3.41 11.18
CA GLY A 192 15.79 3.29 10.42
C GLY A 192 16.44 1.90 10.55
N LEU A 193 16.53 1.37 11.77
CA LEU A 193 17.07 0.04 12.05
C LEU A 193 16.24 -1.09 11.42
N VAL A 194 14.91 -1.03 11.58
CA VAL A 194 13.99 -2.00 10.97
C VAL A 194 14.10 -1.95 9.44
N THR A 195 14.11 -0.76 8.87
CA THR A 195 14.23 -0.61 7.41
C THR A 195 15.59 -1.16 6.94
N TRP A 196 16.68 -0.88 7.65
CA TRP A 196 18.00 -1.41 7.34
C TRP A 196 18.06 -2.95 7.36
N ARG A 197 17.46 -3.56 8.38
CA ARG A 197 17.44 -5.02 8.55
C ARG A 197 16.61 -5.72 7.47
N THR A 198 15.50 -5.12 7.05
CA THR A 198 14.60 -5.69 6.02
C THR A 198 15.12 -5.52 4.58
N TYR A 199 16.28 -4.88 4.37
CA TYR A 199 16.92 -4.79 3.05
C TYR A 199 17.61 -6.09 2.64
N GLN A 200 18.22 -6.77 3.60
CA GLN A 200 19.14 -7.89 3.34
C GLN A 200 18.43 -9.25 3.25
N TYR A 201 17.10 -9.31 3.43
CA TYR A 201 16.44 -10.56 3.78
C TYR A 201 15.80 -11.32 2.60
N GLU A 202 15.51 -10.66 1.45
CA GLU A 202 14.63 -11.28 0.43
C GLU A 202 14.94 -10.98 -1.05
N ALA A 203 15.82 -10.03 -1.40
CA ALA A 203 16.10 -9.75 -2.81
C ALA A 203 17.17 -10.70 -3.38
N GLU A 204 16.83 -11.44 -4.44
CA GLU A 204 17.75 -12.35 -5.14
C GLU A 204 18.00 -11.84 -6.55
N MET A 205 19.27 -11.77 -6.97
CA MET A 205 19.59 -11.44 -8.37
C MET A 205 19.45 -12.71 -9.22
N PRO A 206 18.80 -12.66 -10.41
CA PRO A 206 18.77 -13.81 -11.30
C PRO A 206 20.19 -14.27 -11.61
N ALA A 207 20.49 -15.54 -11.33
CA ALA A 207 21.78 -16.10 -11.70
C ALA A 207 21.87 -16.20 -13.22
N ARG A 208 22.93 -15.66 -13.83
CA ARG A 208 23.18 -15.89 -15.26
C ARG A 208 23.38 -17.39 -15.47
N PRO A 209 22.66 -18.03 -16.41
CA PRO A 209 22.94 -19.41 -16.75
C PRO A 209 24.41 -19.54 -17.17
N ARG A 210 25.13 -20.57 -16.68
CA ARG A 210 26.43 -20.94 -17.27
C ARG A 210 26.16 -21.43 -18.69
N SER A 211 26.29 -20.56 -19.69
CA SER A 211 26.17 -20.96 -21.08
C SER A 211 27.36 -21.85 -21.46
N ALA A 212 27.10 -23.13 -21.73
CA ALA A 212 28.02 -23.97 -22.47
C ALA A 212 27.97 -23.54 -23.95
N GLY A 213 28.71 -22.49 -24.32
CA GLY A 213 28.80 -22.01 -25.69
C GLY A 213 28.75 -20.50 -25.84
N ARG A 214 29.54 -20.00 -26.78
CA ARG A 214 29.84 -18.58 -27.06
C ARG A 214 28.80 -17.96 -28.02
N ASP A 215 27.52 -18.26 -27.84
CA ASP A 215 26.47 -17.69 -28.68
C ASP A 215 26.17 -16.27 -28.20
N ALA A 216 26.47 -15.29 -29.05
CA ALA A 216 26.19 -13.89 -28.81
C ALA A 216 24.71 -13.72 -28.45
N GLU A 217 24.41 -13.09 -27.33
CA GLU A 217 23.04 -12.71 -27.01
C GLU A 217 22.52 -11.80 -28.14
N PRO A 218 21.35 -12.10 -28.74
CA PRO A 218 20.77 -11.21 -29.73
C PRO A 218 20.58 -9.81 -29.13
N GLU A 219 20.73 -8.79 -29.98
CA GLU A 219 20.51 -7.38 -29.65
C GLU A 219 19.25 -7.21 -28.80
N ALA A 220 19.36 -6.52 -27.67
CA ALA A 220 18.25 -6.37 -26.73
C ALA A 220 17.07 -5.68 -27.42
N GLU A 221 15.95 -6.41 -27.58
CA GLU A 221 14.72 -5.84 -28.13
C GLU A 221 14.31 -4.61 -27.30
N PRO A 222 13.88 -3.50 -27.93
CA PRO A 222 13.45 -2.33 -27.21
C PRO A 222 12.26 -2.68 -26.29
N ALA A 223 12.37 -2.28 -25.02
CA ALA A 223 11.35 -2.58 -24.03
C ALA A 223 10.00 -1.99 -24.43
N ALA A 224 8.96 -2.82 -24.45
CA ALA A 224 7.57 -2.51 -24.71
C ALA A 224 6.68 -2.60 -23.46
N ASN A 225 7.21 -3.07 -22.32
CA ASN A 225 6.57 -3.08 -21.01
C ASN A 225 7.58 -2.71 -19.90
N PRO A 226 7.22 -1.89 -18.89
CA PRO A 226 8.11 -1.57 -17.77
C PRO A 226 8.67 -2.78 -17.01
N LEU A 227 7.94 -3.91 -16.96
CA LEU A 227 8.42 -5.14 -16.31
C LEU A 227 9.62 -5.77 -17.04
N GLN A 228 9.89 -5.41 -18.30
CA GLN A 228 11.05 -5.93 -19.04
C GLN A 228 12.37 -5.33 -18.57
N ASP A 229 12.34 -4.27 -17.75
CA ASP A 229 13.54 -3.74 -17.10
C ASP A 229 14.15 -4.82 -16.19
N PRO A 230 15.39 -5.29 -16.47
CA PRO A 230 16.04 -6.34 -15.68
C PRO A 230 16.31 -5.90 -14.24
N THR A 231 16.31 -4.59 -13.98
CA THR A 231 16.52 -4.03 -12.64
C THR A 231 15.22 -3.78 -11.88
N PHE A 232 14.05 -4.09 -12.46
CA PHE A 232 12.77 -3.83 -11.83
C PHE A 232 12.66 -4.46 -10.44
N TRP A 233 13.26 -5.63 -10.21
CA TRP A 233 13.21 -6.31 -8.91
C TRP A 233 14.43 -6.02 -8.02
N CYS A 234 15.27 -5.02 -8.38
CA CYS A 234 16.58 -4.75 -7.76
C CYS A 234 16.64 -3.37 -7.08
N GLY A 235 15.89 -3.19 -6.00
CA GLY A 235 15.64 -1.87 -5.38
C GLY A 235 16.62 -1.37 -4.31
N GLU A 236 17.62 -2.16 -3.88
CA GLU A 236 18.39 -1.89 -2.64
C GLU A 236 19.00 -0.49 -2.56
N GLY A 237 19.79 -0.10 -3.58
CA GLY A 237 20.43 1.21 -3.61
C GLY A 237 19.44 2.39 -3.64
N GLN A 238 18.35 2.26 -4.40
CA GLN A 238 17.25 3.24 -4.45
C GLN A 238 16.64 3.42 -3.05
N LEU A 239 16.40 2.32 -2.35
CA LEU A 239 15.68 2.28 -1.10
C LEU A 239 16.49 2.88 0.05
N ARG A 240 17.79 2.59 0.13
CA ARG A 240 18.71 3.21 1.10
C ARG A 240 18.72 4.73 1.00
N ARG A 241 18.79 5.27 -0.22
CA ARG A 241 18.75 6.73 -0.46
C ARG A 241 17.39 7.33 -0.08
N ALA A 242 16.29 6.65 -0.42
CA ALA A 242 14.95 7.09 -0.05
C ALA A 242 14.78 7.11 1.48
N ALA A 243 15.26 6.08 2.19
CA ALA A 243 15.19 6.03 3.64
C ALA A 243 15.91 7.20 4.32
N VAL A 244 17.10 7.59 3.87
CA VAL A 244 17.79 8.78 4.40
C VAL A 244 16.91 10.02 4.29
N LEU A 245 16.27 10.25 3.13
CA LEU A 245 15.40 11.40 2.92
C LEU A 245 14.16 11.37 3.83
N HIS A 246 13.52 10.20 3.98
CA HIS A 246 12.37 10.04 4.87
C HIS A 246 12.75 10.27 6.34
N LEU A 247 13.86 9.70 6.81
CA LEU A 247 14.34 9.86 8.18
C LEU A 247 14.72 11.31 8.47
N CYS A 248 15.43 11.97 7.55
CA CYS A 248 15.80 13.38 7.68
C CYS A 248 14.57 14.29 7.67
N THR A 249 13.62 14.04 6.77
CA THR A 249 12.35 14.80 6.70
C THR A 249 11.53 14.60 7.98
N GLY A 250 11.47 13.38 8.50
CA GLY A 250 10.85 13.07 9.79
C GLY A 250 11.52 13.84 10.93
N ALA A 251 12.85 13.81 11.01
CA ALA A 251 13.59 14.55 12.04
C ALA A 251 13.36 16.06 11.96
N VAL A 252 13.31 16.63 10.76
CA VAL A 252 12.93 18.04 10.57
C VAL A 252 11.50 18.30 11.03
N ALA A 253 10.54 17.43 10.71
CA ALA A 253 9.16 17.57 11.16
C ALA A 253 9.03 17.49 12.70
N ALA A 254 9.80 16.61 13.35
CA ALA A 254 9.88 16.53 14.81
C ALA A 254 10.43 17.81 15.42
N ALA A 255 11.54 18.33 14.87
CA ALA A 255 12.18 19.55 15.36
C ALA A 255 11.32 20.80 15.12
N ALA A 256 10.55 20.84 14.03
CA ALA A 256 9.72 21.96 13.64
C ALA A 256 8.61 22.27 14.67
N VAL A 257 8.05 21.26 15.35
CA VAL A 257 6.98 21.44 16.35
C VAL A 257 7.43 22.35 17.51
N PRO A 258 8.42 21.94 18.35
CA PRO A 258 8.86 22.78 19.46
C PRO A 258 9.53 24.07 18.97
N LEU A 259 10.24 24.05 17.85
CA LEU A 259 10.88 25.25 17.28
C LEU A 259 9.85 26.32 16.90
N ALA A 260 8.77 25.94 16.21
CA ALA A 260 7.70 26.85 15.84
C ALA A 260 6.98 27.36 17.09
N ALA A 261 6.67 26.50 18.06
CA ALA A 261 6.04 26.88 19.31
C ALA A 261 6.89 27.91 20.07
N VAL A 262 8.19 27.67 20.23
CA VAL A 262 9.11 28.61 20.90
C VAL A 262 9.17 29.95 20.18
N ILE A 263 9.28 29.96 18.84
CA ILE A 263 9.34 31.21 18.06
C ILE A 263 8.02 32.00 18.15
N LEU A 264 6.88 31.31 18.22
CA LEU A 264 5.57 31.93 18.37
C LEU A 264 5.37 32.55 19.76
N MET A 265 5.78 31.84 20.82
CA MET A 265 5.60 32.29 22.21
C MET A 265 6.63 33.33 22.64
N ASP A 266 7.88 33.19 22.22
CA ASP A 266 9.00 34.09 22.53
C ASP A 266 9.80 34.41 21.24
N PRO A 267 9.39 35.43 20.46
CA PRO A 267 10.07 35.81 19.24
C PRO A 267 11.56 36.06 19.47
N PRO A 268 12.47 35.31 18.80
CA PRO A 268 13.85 35.24 19.20
C PRO A 268 14.58 36.57 18.96
N ARG A 269 15.30 37.05 19.99
CA ARG A 269 16.16 38.24 19.96
C ARG A 269 17.57 37.91 20.44
N GLY A 270 18.56 38.73 20.06
CA GLY A 270 19.96 38.57 20.51
C GLY A 270 20.54 37.19 20.23
N GLY A 271 21.13 36.56 21.25
CA GLY A 271 21.73 35.21 21.14
C GLY A 271 20.74 34.11 20.72
N ARG A 272 19.47 34.16 21.16
CA ARG A 272 18.43 33.22 20.71
C ARG A 272 18.17 33.36 19.21
N ALA A 273 18.17 34.58 18.67
CA ALA A 273 18.03 34.83 17.23
C ALA A 273 19.22 34.29 16.42
N ALA A 274 20.44 34.42 16.95
CA ALA A 274 21.65 33.90 16.32
C ALA A 274 21.66 32.36 16.20
N VAL A 275 20.89 31.65 17.03
CA VAL A 275 20.71 30.19 16.95
C VAL A 275 19.47 29.82 16.15
N ALA A 276 18.33 30.48 16.41
CA ALA A 276 17.04 30.14 15.83
C ALA A 276 17.01 30.28 14.31
N TRP A 277 17.47 31.41 13.76
CA TRP A 277 17.37 31.65 12.31
C TRP A 277 18.28 30.74 11.48
N PRO A 278 19.56 30.51 11.84
CA PRO A 278 20.36 29.49 11.16
C PRO A 278 19.78 28.08 11.28
N THR A 279 19.23 27.73 12.45
CA THR A 279 18.56 26.43 12.64
C THR A 279 17.38 26.26 11.68
N VAL A 280 16.49 27.25 11.59
CA VAL A 280 15.36 27.27 10.65
C VAL A 280 15.86 27.18 9.20
N ALA A 281 16.91 27.93 8.84
CA ALA A 281 17.47 27.92 7.49
C ALA A 281 18.07 26.55 7.11
N VAL A 282 18.80 25.91 8.03
CA VAL A 282 19.40 24.58 7.82
C VAL A 282 18.30 23.52 7.67
N LEU A 283 17.31 23.50 8.56
CA LEU A 283 16.17 22.59 8.49
C LEU A 283 15.34 22.80 7.21
N GLY A 284 15.10 24.06 6.83
CA GLY A 284 14.44 24.42 5.57
C GLY A 284 15.23 23.94 4.35
N THR A 285 16.56 24.05 4.38
CA THR A 285 17.45 23.55 3.32
C THR A 285 17.33 22.03 3.16
N VAL A 286 17.26 21.27 4.26
CA VAL A 286 17.03 19.82 4.22
C VAL A 286 15.70 19.48 3.52
N LEU A 287 14.61 20.21 3.83
CA LEU A 287 13.32 20.00 3.17
C LEU A 287 13.37 20.33 1.67
N VAL A 288 14.01 21.43 1.29
CA VAL A 288 14.19 21.80 -0.13
C VAL A 288 14.97 20.71 -0.86
N ILE A 289 16.06 20.21 -0.28
CA ILE A 289 16.83 19.09 -0.85
C ILE A 289 15.94 17.86 -1.00
N ALA A 290 15.15 17.49 0.02
CA ALA A 290 14.27 16.34 -0.04
C ALA A 290 13.22 16.46 -1.16
N VAL A 291 12.54 17.62 -1.28
CA VAL A 291 11.54 17.91 -2.31
C VAL A 291 12.12 17.82 -3.72
N VAL A 292 13.32 18.37 -3.92
CA VAL A 292 14.03 18.30 -5.20
C VAL A 292 14.49 16.87 -5.48
N ALA A 293 15.06 16.19 -4.49
CA ALA A 293 15.64 14.86 -4.64
C ALA A 293 14.59 13.84 -5.06
N VAL A 294 13.39 13.82 -4.46
CA VAL A 294 12.31 12.87 -4.82
C VAL A 294 11.85 12.94 -6.28
N GLY A 295 12.11 14.06 -6.96
CA GLY A 295 11.81 14.26 -8.38
C GLY A 295 12.92 13.81 -9.32
N ARG A 296 14.09 13.41 -8.81
CA ARG A 296 15.26 13.10 -9.63
C ARG A 296 15.30 11.63 -10.05
N PRO A 297 15.70 11.34 -11.31
CA PRO A 297 15.80 9.97 -11.82
C PRO A 297 16.73 9.06 -11.02
N TYR A 298 17.78 9.60 -10.39
CA TYR A 298 18.71 8.77 -9.60
C TYR A 298 18.06 8.16 -8.34
N LEU A 299 16.95 8.72 -7.84
CA LEU A 299 16.14 8.09 -6.79
C LEU A 299 15.12 7.09 -7.33
N SER A 300 14.80 7.12 -8.62
CA SER A 300 13.91 6.16 -9.25
C SER A 300 14.63 4.98 -9.90
N ARG A 301 15.93 5.14 -10.23
CA ARG A 301 16.75 4.09 -10.82
C ARG A 301 17.08 2.99 -9.82
N ARG A 302 16.70 1.78 -10.21
CA ARG A 302 17.07 0.53 -9.58
C ARG A 302 18.39 0.10 -10.20
N ALA A 303 19.48 0.24 -9.49
CA ALA A 303 20.81 -0.07 -10.01
C ALA A 303 21.59 -0.80 -8.92
N GLY A 304 21.17 -2.02 -8.59
CA GLY A 304 21.86 -2.92 -7.64
C GLY A 304 22.35 -2.25 -6.34
N ASP A 305 23.46 -2.77 -5.82
CA ASP A 305 24.17 -2.22 -4.66
C ASP A 305 24.89 -0.92 -5.03
N THR A 306 24.25 0.21 -4.75
CA THR A 306 24.93 1.50 -4.71
C THR A 306 25.06 1.96 -3.26
N PRO A 307 26.28 2.24 -2.76
CA PRO A 307 26.47 2.75 -1.41
C PRO A 307 25.82 4.14 -1.23
N LEU A 308 25.61 4.53 0.02
CA LEU A 308 25.22 5.90 0.35
C LEU A 308 26.32 6.85 -0.15
N GLY A 309 25.92 7.82 -0.98
CA GLY A 309 26.85 8.80 -1.56
C GLY A 309 27.07 10.01 -0.64
N PRO A 310 28.01 10.92 -1.02
CA PRO A 310 28.31 12.12 -0.25
C PRO A 310 27.09 13.03 -0.04
N TRP A 311 26.15 13.06 -0.99
CA TRP A 311 24.91 13.81 -0.85
C TRP A 311 23.99 13.27 0.26
N SER A 312 23.90 11.95 0.42
CA SER A 312 23.13 11.35 1.51
C SER A 312 23.75 11.69 2.87
N LEU A 313 25.08 11.66 2.96
CA LEU A 313 25.81 12.07 4.16
C LEU A 313 25.65 13.56 4.46
N ALA A 314 25.71 14.42 3.43
CA ALA A 314 25.52 15.86 3.58
C ALA A 314 24.12 16.20 4.11
N VAL A 315 23.07 15.57 3.58
CA VAL A 315 21.70 15.77 4.09
C VAL A 315 21.59 15.31 5.54
N ALA A 316 22.14 14.14 5.89
CA ALA A 316 22.13 13.66 7.28
C ALA A 316 22.90 14.59 8.23
N ALA A 317 24.05 15.13 7.79
CA ALA A 317 24.85 16.08 8.56
C ALA A 317 24.11 17.41 8.78
N LEU A 318 23.45 17.96 7.75
CA LEU A 318 22.62 19.16 7.87
C LEU A 318 21.45 18.91 8.83
N THR A 319 20.80 17.75 8.77
CA THR A 319 19.76 17.38 9.73
C THR A 319 20.30 17.31 11.16
N GLY A 320 21.47 16.69 11.37
CA GLY A 320 22.13 16.64 12.67
C GLY A 320 22.45 18.04 13.23
N LEU A 321 22.95 18.93 12.37
CA LEU A 321 23.21 20.33 12.74
C LEU A 321 21.93 21.08 13.11
N GLY A 322 20.86 20.90 12.33
CA GLY A 322 19.55 21.48 12.63
C GLY A 322 19.00 20.99 13.97
N LEU A 323 19.09 19.69 14.23
CA LEU A 323 18.68 19.10 15.52
C LEU A 323 19.49 19.68 16.69
N ALA A 324 20.82 19.76 16.55
CA ALA A 324 21.68 20.34 17.58
C ALA A 324 21.30 21.80 17.87
N GLY A 325 21.00 22.59 16.83
CA GLY A 325 20.48 23.95 16.97
C GLY A 325 19.12 24.02 17.69
N THR A 326 18.20 23.10 17.38
CA THR A 326 16.90 22.99 18.07
C THR A 326 17.09 22.65 19.55
N PHE A 327 17.91 21.64 19.89
CA PHE A 327 18.21 21.30 21.28
C PHE A 327 18.85 22.47 22.03
N LEU A 328 19.83 23.14 21.40
CA LEU A 328 20.45 24.32 22.01
C LEU A 328 19.42 25.41 22.30
N LEU A 329 18.51 25.71 21.37
CA LEU A 329 17.46 26.71 21.56
C LEU A 329 16.51 26.35 22.71
N LEU A 330 16.14 25.06 22.83
CA LEU A 330 15.25 24.59 23.89
C LEU A 330 15.87 24.64 25.29
N LEU A 331 17.21 24.57 25.36
CA LEU A 331 17.98 24.64 26.60
C LEU A 331 18.37 26.06 27.01
N LEU A 332 18.36 27.02 26.08
CA LEU A 332 18.61 28.43 26.38
C LEU A 332 17.51 29.01 27.28
N PRO A 333 17.87 29.90 28.23
CA PRO A 333 16.89 30.57 29.08
C PRO A 333 15.94 31.46 28.28
N ASP A 334 14.76 31.73 28.84
CA ASP A 334 13.71 32.56 28.24
C ASP A 334 14.22 33.99 27.93
N GLY A 335 13.65 34.62 26.91
CA GLY A 335 14.02 35.98 26.52
C GLY A 335 13.70 37.02 27.62
N PRO A 336 14.50 38.10 27.74
CA PRO A 336 14.35 39.11 28.80
C PRO A 336 13.11 40.02 28.66
N ALA A 337 12.26 39.81 27.65
CA ALA A 337 11.21 40.74 27.24
C ALA A 337 9.77 40.17 27.32
N GLY A 338 9.59 38.92 27.75
CA GLY A 338 8.28 38.27 27.83
C GLY A 338 8.00 37.65 29.21
N PRO A 339 6.74 37.28 29.51
CA PRO A 339 6.42 36.46 30.68
C PRO A 339 7.14 35.10 30.57
N PRO A 340 7.51 34.47 31.69
CA PRO A 340 8.08 33.13 31.71
C PRO A 340 7.21 32.17 30.88
N LEU A 341 7.82 31.39 29.99
CA LEU A 341 7.07 30.48 29.11
C LEU A 341 6.32 29.40 29.91
N THR A 342 6.74 29.15 31.15
CA THR A 342 6.07 28.27 32.11
C THR A 342 4.67 28.74 32.49
N ASP A 343 4.40 30.04 32.44
CA ASP A 343 3.10 30.62 32.83
C ASP A 343 2.01 30.34 31.78
N LEU A 344 2.43 29.96 30.57
CA LEU A 344 1.56 29.53 29.47
C LEU A 344 1.15 28.06 29.56
N ARG A 345 1.75 27.26 30.46
CA ARG A 345 1.40 25.86 30.69
C ARG A 345 0.16 25.73 31.58
N PRO A 346 -0.51 24.56 31.65
CA PRO A 346 -1.56 24.31 32.65
C PRO A 346 -1.11 24.69 34.08
N PRO A 347 -1.98 25.28 34.92
CA PRO A 347 -1.69 25.49 36.33
C PRO A 347 -1.37 24.16 37.04
N VAL A 348 -0.49 24.19 38.04
CA VAL A 348 -0.22 23.00 38.85
C VAL A 348 -1.38 22.77 39.82
N GLY A 349 -1.82 21.52 39.96
CA GLY A 349 -2.89 21.15 40.88
C GLY A 349 -4.29 21.07 40.25
N CYS A 350 -4.41 21.27 38.93
CA CYS A 350 -5.70 21.13 38.21
C CYS A 350 -6.36 19.75 38.37
N THR A 351 -5.56 18.72 38.63
CA THR A 351 -6.01 17.35 38.89
C THR A 351 -6.66 17.18 40.27
N LEU A 352 -6.30 18.04 41.23
CA LEU A 352 -6.80 18.02 42.61
C LEU A 352 -7.93 19.04 42.82
N ASP A 353 -7.86 20.18 42.15
CA ASP A 353 -8.82 21.27 42.24
C ASP A 353 -9.07 21.87 40.85
N ALA A 354 -10.24 21.56 40.28
CA ALA A 354 -10.64 22.03 38.96
C ALA A 354 -11.04 23.51 38.93
N ASP A 355 -11.28 24.13 40.10
CA ASP A 355 -11.70 25.52 40.22
C ASP A 355 -10.51 26.50 40.13
N ILE A 356 -9.27 26.00 40.11
CA ILE A 356 -8.08 26.81 39.85
C ILE A 356 -8.23 27.51 38.49
N ALA A 357 -8.10 28.83 38.50
CA ALA A 357 -8.24 29.66 37.31
C ALA A 357 -7.28 29.21 36.20
N GLY A 358 -7.84 28.78 35.07
CA GLY A 358 -7.08 28.31 33.91
C GLY A 358 -7.02 26.79 33.74
N CYS A 359 -7.49 25.99 34.69
CA CYS A 359 -7.56 24.53 34.55
C CYS A 359 -8.58 24.04 33.52
N GLY A 360 -9.64 24.82 33.28
CA GLY A 360 -10.62 24.56 32.22
C GLY A 360 -10.21 25.05 30.83
N ALA A 361 -9.11 25.80 30.68
CA ALA A 361 -8.68 26.36 29.41
C ALA A 361 -7.85 25.35 28.59
N ASP A 362 -8.03 25.35 27.27
CA ASP A 362 -7.16 24.59 26.39
C ASP A 362 -5.78 25.25 26.34
N ARG A 363 -4.78 24.58 26.90
CA ARG A 363 -3.38 25.02 26.91
C ARG A 363 -2.48 24.03 26.17
N SER A 364 -3.00 23.43 25.11
CA SER A 364 -2.20 22.70 24.12
C SER A 364 -1.05 23.56 23.61
N LEU A 365 0.05 22.93 23.21
CA LEU A 365 1.26 23.62 22.75
C LEU A 365 0.92 24.63 21.63
N PRO A 366 1.21 25.94 21.81
CA PRO A 366 0.80 26.95 20.84
C PRO A 366 1.29 26.66 19.42
N GLY A 367 0.34 26.62 18.48
CA GLY A 367 0.60 26.37 17.06
C GLY A 367 0.59 24.90 16.64
N TYR A 368 0.58 23.94 17.57
CA TYR A 368 0.58 22.50 17.23
C TYR A 368 -0.68 22.09 16.45
N ASP A 369 -1.87 22.44 16.94
CA ASP A 369 -3.16 22.16 16.29
C ASP A 369 -3.23 22.72 14.87
N GLY A 370 -2.79 23.97 14.71
CA GLY A 370 -2.69 24.61 13.40
C GLY A 370 -1.72 23.86 12.47
N MET A 371 -0.59 23.39 12.98
CA MET A 371 0.37 22.62 12.20
C MET A 371 -0.19 21.28 11.73
N VAL A 372 -0.92 20.57 12.59
CA VAL A 372 -1.59 19.30 12.26
C VAL A 372 -2.70 19.53 11.22
N ALA A 373 -3.56 20.54 11.43
CA ALA A 373 -4.64 20.90 10.51
C ALA A 373 -4.11 21.29 9.12
N TRP A 374 -3.04 22.09 9.07
CA TRP A 374 -2.40 22.48 7.82
C TRP A 374 -1.72 21.30 7.12
N LEU A 375 -1.01 20.44 7.86
CA LEU A 375 -0.41 19.23 7.30
C LEU A 375 -1.46 18.34 6.63
N ALA A 376 -2.58 18.08 7.32
CA ALA A 376 -3.69 17.31 6.77
C ALA A 376 -4.29 17.98 5.52
N SER A 377 -4.50 19.30 5.56
CA SER A 377 -5.08 20.07 4.43
C SER A 377 -4.17 20.04 3.19
N TYR A 378 -2.85 20.21 3.36
CA TYR A 378 -1.90 20.10 2.27
C TYR A 378 -1.81 18.68 1.71
N GLN A 379 -2.00 17.65 2.53
CA GLN A 379 -2.08 16.27 2.07
C GLN A 379 -3.33 16.02 1.22
N VAL A 380 -4.47 16.63 1.56
CA VAL A 380 -5.68 16.60 0.71
C VAL A 380 -5.41 17.28 -0.64
N LEU A 381 -4.77 18.45 -0.64
CA LEU A 381 -4.35 19.13 -1.87
C LEU A 381 -3.41 18.25 -2.72
N LEU A 382 -2.46 17.56 -2.10
CA LEU A 382 -1.57 16.61 -2.78
C LEU A 382 -2.35 15.44 -3.39
N LEU A 383 -3.31 14.85 -2.66
CA LEU A 383 -4.16 13.77 -3.18
C LEU A 383 -5.01 14.24 -4.37
N MET A 384 -5.57 15.45 -4.31
CA MET A 384 -6.28 16.06 -5.44
C MET A 384 -5.34 16.28 -6.63
N ALA A 385 -4.12 16.78 -6.40
CA ALA A 385 -3.11 16.96 -7.44
C ALA A 385 -2.70 15.62 -8.10
N ILE A 386 -2.46 14.58 -7.30
CA ILE A 386 -2.14 13.23 -7.80
C ILE A 386 -3.27 12.74 -8.73
N GLY A 387 -4.52 12.86 -8.30
CA GLY A 387 -5.68 12.40 -9.07
C GLY A 387 -5.91 13.21 -10.34
N ALA A 388 -5.75 14.53 -10.26
CA ALA A 388 -5.95 15.45 -11.37
C ALA A 388 -4.87 15.28 -12.43
N VAL A 389 -3.59 15.13 -12.04
CA VAL A 389 -2.49 14.88 -12.98
C VAL A 389 -2.58 13.49 -13.59
N ALA A 390 -2.85 12.45 -12.81
CA ALA A 390 -2.98 11.09 -13.33
C ALA A 390 -4.09 10.98 -14.41
N ARG A 391 -5.15 11.78 -14.26
CA ARG A 391 -6.25 11.87 -15.23
C ARG A 391 -5.91 12.76 -16.43
N SER A 392 -5.53 14.01 -16.16
CA SER A 392 -5.57 15.12 -17.13
C SER A 392 -4.18 15.69 -17.46
N GLY A 393 -3.11 15.03 -17.03
CA GLY A 393 -1.73 15.48 -17.26
C GLY A 393 -1.43 16.82 -16.60
N ARG A 394 -0.53 17.60 -17.20
CA ARG A 394 -0.09 18.91 -16.66
C ARG A 394 -1.25 19.89 -16.45
N ARG A 395 -2.29 19.85 -17.28
CA ARG A 395 -3.47 20.72 -17.16
C ARG A 395 -4.23 20.46 -15.86
N GLY A 396 -4.23 19.22 -15.38
CA GLY A 396 -4.80 18.85 -14.09
C GLY A 396 -4.04 19.40 -12.89
N LEU A 397 -2.77 19.78 -13.05
CA LEU A 397 -1.96 20.34 -11.97
C LEU A 397 -2.30 21.82 -11.68
N LEU A 398 -2.84 22.55 -12.66
CA LEU A 398 -3.05 23.99 -12.55
C LEU A 398 -3.98 24.35 -11.37
N PRO A 399 -5.18 23.76 -11.20
CA PRO A 399 -6.06 24.11 -10.08
C PRO A 399 -5.46 23.88 -8.68
N PRO A 400 -4.86 22.71 -8.35
CA PRO A 400 -4.26 22.51 -7.03
C PRO A 400 -3.01 23.37 -6.80
N VAL A 401 -2.23 23.70 -7.83
CA VAL A 401 -1.09 24.63 -7.70
C VAL A 401 -1.58 26.05 -7.42
N LEU A 402 -2.59 26.54 -8.16
CA LEU A 402 -3.18 27.85 -7.89
C LEU A 402 -3.77 27.92 -6.47
N ALA A 403 -4.49 26.87 -6.05
CA ALA A 403 -5.00 26.75 -4.69
C ALA A 403 -3.88 26.87 -3.65
N GLY A 404 -2.79 26.10 -3.79
CA GLY A 404 -1.65 26.15 -2.86
C GLY A 404 -0.92 27.50 -2.86
N LEU A 405 -0.67 28.09 -4.04
CA LEU A 405 0.02 29.37 -4.20
C LEU A 405 -0.76 30.55 -3.60
N LEU A 406 -2.09 30.51 -3.64
CA LEU A 406 -2.94 31.55 -3.06
C LEU A 406 -3.17 31.35 -1.56
N LEU A 407 -3.22 30.09 -1.10
CA LEU A 407 -3.55 29.76 0.28
C LEU A 407 -2.45 30.20 1.26
N ALA A 408 -1.18 29.92 0.96
CA ALA A 408 -0.07 30.29 1.84
C ALA A 408 0.05 31.81 2.13
N PRO A 409 0.03 32.72 1.12
CA PRO A 409 0.05 34.16 1.39
C PRO A 409 -1.25 34.66 2.02
N ALA A 410 -2.42 34.10 1.68
CA ALA A 410 -3.68 34.48 2.31
C ALA A 410 -3.68 34.18 3.81
N VAL A 411 -3.16 33.02 4.21
CA VAL A 411 -3.03 32.64 5.62
C VAL A 411 -1.97 33.48 6.32
N THR A 412 -0.85 33.77 5.65
CA THR A 412 0.19 34.65 6.20
C THR A 412 -0.33 36.06 6.43
N TRP A 413 -1.12 36.59 5.48
CA TRP A 413 -1.79 37.87 5.61
C TRP A 413 -2.76 37.90 6.79
N LEU A 414 -3.53 36.82 6.96
CA LEU A 414 -4.47 36.67 8.06
C LEU A 414 -3.78 36.60 9.42
N GLU A 415 -2.73 35.78 9.56
CA GLU A 415 -2.12 35.49 10.86
C GLU A 415 -1.02 36.48 11.27
N ARG A 416 -0.30 37.07 10.31
CA ARG A 416 0.90 37.90 10.57
C ARG A 416 0.87 39.26 9.89
N GLY A 417 -0.12 39.50 9.02
CA GLY A 417 -0.09 40.62 8.09
C GLY A 417 0.92 40.43 6.97
N LEU A 418 0.74 41.18 5.88
CA LEU A 418 1.70 41.25 4.79
C LEU A 418 2.09 42.73 4.58
N PRO A 419 3.39 43.02 4.37
CA PRO A 419 3.83 44.38 4.11
C PRO A 419 3.09 44.99 2.91
N GLY A 420 2.53 46.19 3.08
CA GLY A 420 1.82 46.92 2.02
C GLY A 420 0.35 46.51 1.80
N LEU A 421 -0.17 45.54 2.55
CA LEU A 421 -1.59 45.21 2.58
C LEU A 421 -2.26 45.76 3.85
N PRO A 422 -3.55 46.16 3.79
CA PRO A 422 -4.29 46.51 4.99
C PRO A 422 -4.38 45.30 5.94
N PRO A 423 -4.59 45.51 7.24
CA PRO A 423 -4.87 44.41 8.17
C PRO A 423 -6.07 43.59 7.68
N ALA A 424 -6.03 42.29 7.93
CA ALA A 424 -7.14 41.41 7.57
C ALA A 424 -8.41 41.86 8.32
N PRO A 425 -9.57 41.98 7.64
CA PRO A 425 -10.84 42.30 8.27
C PRO A 425 -11.19 41.37 9.45
N ASP A 426 -11.77 41.95 10.49
CA ASP A 426 -12.27 41.21 11.65
C ASP A 426 -13.33 40.18 11.21
N GLY A 427 -13.23 38.96 11.74
CA GLY A 427 -14.13 37.85 11.42
C GLY A 427 -13.69 36.98 10.23
N LEU A 428 -12.61 37.31 9.53
CA LEU A 428 -11.98 36.37 8.59
C LEU A 428 -11.22 35.28 9.36
N ALA A 429 -11.35 34.05 8.87
CA ALA A 429 -10.69 32.88 9.46
C ALA A 429 -10.03 32.01 8.38
N ALA A 430 -9.04 31.22 8.77
CA ALA A 430 -8.20 30.44 7.84
C ALA A 430 -9.02 29.46 6.98
N TRP A 431 -10.06 28.84 7.56
CA TRP A 431 -10.95 27.93 6.86
C TRP A 431 -11.69 28.58 5.68
N MET A 432 -11.99 29.89 5.76
CA MET A 432 -12.67 30.64 4.71
C MET A 432 -11.84 30.74 3.42
N PHE A 433 -10.52 30.58 3.52
CA PHE A 433 -9.61 30.48 2.37
C PHE A 433 -9.34 29.02 1.98
N ALA A 434 -9.21 28.13 2.98
CA ALA A 434 -8.91 26.73 2.74
C ALA A 434 -10.03 25.99 2.01
N VAL A 435 -11.30 26.22 2.35
CA VAL A 435 -12.44 25.56 1.69
C VAL A 435 -12.53 25.91 0.21
N PRO A 436 -12.52 27.20 -0.20
CA PRO A 436 -12.47 27.56 -1.61
C PRO A 436 -11.22 27.02 -2.31
N ALA A 437 -10.05 27.04 -1.67
CA ALA A 437 -8.83 26.49 -2.25
C ALA A 437 -8.96 24.99 -2.55
N LEU A 438 -9.50 24.20 -1.61
CA LEU A 438 -9.77 22.78 -1.79
C LEU A 438 -10.85 22.54 -2.87
N ALA A 439 -11.88 23.37 -2.93
CA ALA A 439 -12.90 23.29 -3.98
C ALA A 439 -12.31 23.57 -5.37
N VAL A 440 -11.49 24.61 -5.50
CA VAL A 440 -10.76 24.94 -6.74
C VAL A 440 -9.83 23.79 -7.14
N ALA A 441 -9.05 23.24 -6.20
CA ALA A 441 -8.21 22.07 -6.45
C ALA A 441 -9.03 20.86 -6.95
N GLY A 442 -10.22 20.64 -6.37
CA GLY A 442 -11.17 19.59 -6.75
C GLY A 442 -11.65 19.69 -8.20
N THR A 443 -11.74 20.89 -8.78
CA THR A 443 -12.12 21.06 -10.20
C THR A 443 -11.14 20.38 -11.16
N GLY A 444 -9.86 20.25 -10.76
CA GLY A 444 -8.85 19.51 -11.53
C GLY A 444 -9.19 18.04 -11.73
N LEU A 445 -9.92 17.43 -10.78
CA LEU A 445 -10.38 16.05 -10.88
C LEU A 445 -11.49 15.89 -11.93
N LEU A 446 -12.24 16.95 -12.23
CA LEU A 446 -13.36 16.95 -13.18
C LEU A 446 -12.91 17.13 -14.64
N LEU A 447 -11.68 17.60 -14.86
CA LEU A 447 -11.12 17.78 -16.19
C LEU A 447 -11.13 16.48 -17.02
N PRO A 448 -11.28 16.58 -18.35
CA PRO A 448 -11.30 15.42 -19.22
C PRO A 448 -9.95 14.70 -19.25
N PRO A 449 -9.94 13.36 -19.35
CA PRO A 449 -8.70 12.60 -19.37
C PRO A 449 -7.89 12.92 -20.62
N THR A 450 -6.56 12.94 -20.47
CA THR A 450 -5.63 13.05 -21.60
C THR A 450 -5.71 11.80 -22.46
N ARG A 451 -5.92 11.91 -23.77
CA ARG A 451 -5.80 10.75 -24.67
C ARG A 451 -4.30 10.41 -24.81
N ASP A 452 -3.97 9.12 -24.77
CA ASP A 452 -2.60 8.67 -25.04
C ASP A 452 -2.48 8.41 -26.55
N ASP A 453 -1.35 8.83 -27.15
CA ASP A 453 -1.05 8.55 -28.56
C ASP A 453 -0.90 7.02 -28.73
N GLY A 454 -1.95 6.37 -29.25
CA GLY A 454 -2.04 4.91 -29.36
C GLY A 454 -3.35 4.30 -28.85
N ASP A 455 -4.26 5.09 -28.26
CA ASP A 455 -5.61 4.67 -27.87
C ASP A 455 -6.50 4.51 -29.14
N HIS A 456 -6.14 3.57 -30.02
CA HIS A 456 -6.71 3.40 -31.36
C HIS A 456 -8.01 2.58 -31.38
N GLN A 457 -8.39 1.94 -30.27
CA GLN A 457 -9.52 1.01 -30.25
C GLN A 457 -10.54 1.37 -29.16
N PRO A 458 -11.85 1.26 -29.43
CA PRO A 458 -12.85 1.35 -28.38
C PRO A 458 -12.60 0.24 -27.35
N LEU A 459 -12.24 0.65 -26.15
CA LEU A 459 -12.15 -0.23 -24.99
C LEU A 459 -13.47 -1.01 -24.88
N GLY A 460 -13.42 -2.35 -24.96
CA GLY A 460 -14.58 -3.20 -24.71
C GLY A 460 -15.21 -2.89 -23.35
N PRO A 461 -16.44 -3.37 -23.05
CA PRO A 461 -17.21 -3.01 -21.84
C PRO A 461 -16.51 -3.28 -20.49
N ARG A 462 -15.31 -3.88 -20.51
CA ARG A 462 -14.59 -4.47 -19.38
C ARG A 462 -13.12 -4.07 -19.29
N THR A 463 -12.60 -3.29 -20.25
CA THR A 463 -11.18 -2.89 -20.32
C THR A 463 -10.92 -1.45 -19.85
N GLY A 464 -11.95 -0.74 -19.40
CA GLY A 464 -11.83 0.63 -18.90
C GLY A 464 -10.99 0.74 -17.62
N ILE A 465 -10.03 1.67 -17.61
CA ILE A 465 -9.15 1.96 -16.46
C ILE A 465 -10.00 2.32 -15.21
N ALA A 466 -9.61 1.78 -14.06
CA ALA A 466 -10.33 1.99 -12.80
C ALA A 466 -10.40 3.48 -12.43
N TRP A 467 -11.57 3.87 -11.91
CA TRP A 467 -11.85 5.23 -11.39
C TRP A 467 -11.48 6.39 -12.33
N GLY A 468 -11.48 6.15 -13.65
CA GLY A 468 -11.14 7.16 -14.64
C GLY A 468 -9.71 7.70 -14.48
N ARG A 469 -8.74 6.80 -14.22
CA ARG A 469 -7.31 7.05 -14.00
C ARG A 469 -6.93 7.70 -12.66
N ARG A 470 -7.90 7.87 -11.74
CA ARG A 470 -7.65 8.41 -10.40
C ARG A 470 -7.15 7.37 -9.39
N GLY A 471 -6.86 6.14 -9.83
CA GLY A 471 -6.39 5.04 -8.98
C GLY A 471 -5.25 5.40 -8.02
N PRO A 472 -4.18 6.09 -8.46
CA PRO A 472 -3.11 6.50 -7.56
C PRO A 472 -3.60 7.32 -6.36
N ALA A 473 -4.49 8.30 -6.58
CA ALA A 473 -5.02 9.14 -5.51
C ALA A 473 -5.96 8.36 -4.58
N LEU A 474 -6.78 7.45 -5.11
CA LEU A 474 -7.65 6.62 -4.27
C LEU A 474 -6.84 5.69 -3.36
N ILE A 475 -5.85 4.98 -3.92
CA ILE A 475 -5.03 4.04 -3.15
C ILE A 475 -4.21 4.78 -2.09
N ALA A 476 -3.57 5.90 -2.47
CA ALA A 476 -2.86 6.76 -1.52
C ALA A 476 -3.80 7.34 -0.45
N GLY A 477 -5.02 7.75 -0.83
CA GLY A 477 -6.03 8.29 0.07
C GLY A 477 -6.54 7.27 1.10
N PHE A 478 -6.71 6.00 0.73
CA PHE A 478 -7.00 4.95 1.71
C PHE A 478 -5.84 4.73 2.68
N GLY A 479 -4.59 4.77 2.17
CA GLY A 479 -3.41 4.76 3.04
C GLY A 479 -3.38 5.95 3.99
N TRP A 480 -3.71 7.15 3.50
CA TRP A 480 -3.79 8.37 4.29
C TRP A 480 -4.84 8.28 5.41
N LEU A 481 -6.07 7.89 5.08
CA LEU A 481 -7.15 7.74 6.06
C LEU A 481 -6.78 6.76 7.17
N LEU A 482 -6.12 5.66 6.81
CA LEU A 482 -5.65 4.68 7.79
C LEU A 482 -4.52 5.23 8.67
N ALA A 483 -3.59 6.00 8.10
CA ALA A 483 -2.54 6.68 8.88
C ALA A 483 -3.14 7.69 9.87
N ILE A 484 -4.10 8.51 9.44
CA ILE A 484 -4.80 9.47 10.30
C ILE A 484 -5.54 8.73 11.41
N ALA A 485 -6.26 7.65 11.10
CA ALA A 485 -6.94 6.84 12.11
C ALA A 485 -5.96 6.24 13.13
N TYR A 486 -4.81 5.74 12.70
CA TYR A 486 -3.78 5.20 13.60
C TYR A 486 -3.15 6.29 14.47
N CYS A 487 -2.85 7.45 13.90
CA CYS A 487 -2.24 8.56 14.62
C CYS A 487 -3.22 9.19 15.64
N ALA A 488 -4.45 9.45 15.21
CA ALA A 488 -5.52 9.95 16.07
C ALA A 488 -5.83 8.94 17.20
N GLY A 489 -5.99 7.66 16.86
CA GLY A 489 -6.22 6.62 17.87
C GLY A 489 -5.08 6.46 18.87
N LEU A 490 -3.83 6.58 18.44
CA LEU A 490 -2.68 6.57 19.35
C LEU A 490 -2.66 7.80 20.26
N LEU A 491 -2.93 8.99 19.73
CA LEU A 491 -3.03 10.23 20.52
C LEU A 491 -4.15 10.12 21.55
N SER A 492 -5.37 9.75 21.15
CA SER A 492 -6.50 9.55 22.07
C SER A 492 -6.17 8.51 23.14
N TRP A 493 -5.60 7.37 22.76
CA TRP A 493 -5.22 6.31 23.71
C TRP A 493 -4.20 6.80 24.75
N VAL A 494 -3.20 7.59 24.36
CA VAL A 494 -2.22 8.16 25.31
C VAL A 494 -2.89 9.23 26.18
N THR A 495 -3.71 10.10 25.61
CA THR A 495 -4.43 11.13 26.37
C THR A 495 -5.30 10.51 27.45
N ASP A 496 -6.11 9.48 27.12
CA ASP A 496 -6.95 8.77 28.09
C ASP A 496 -6.15 8.14 29.24
N ARG A 497 -4.90 7.73 28.97
CA ARG A 497 -4.00 7.17 29.99
C ARG A 497 -3.40 8.23 30.90
N LEU A 498 -3.03 9.38 30.34
CA LEU A 498 -2.48 10.51 31.10
C LEU A 498 -3.55 11.18 31.97
N ASP A 499 -4.81 11.15 31.52
CA ASP A 499 -5.93 11.71 32.28
C ASP A 499 -6.26 10.91 33.54
N GLY A 500 -5.80 9.65 33.65
CA GLY A 500 -5.79 8.87 34.89
C GLY A 500 -7.17 8.48 35.45
N GLY A 501 -8.27 8.80 34.76
CA GLY A 501 -9.64 8.54 35.22
C GLY A 501 -10.01 9.39 36.43
N THR A 502 -10.09 10.70 36.27
CA THR A 502 -10.56 11.61 37.31
C THR A 502 -12.00 11.28 37.74
N GLY A 503 -12.28 11.35 39.04
CA GLY A 503 -13.65 11.25 39.56
C GLY A 503 -14.54 12.38 39.01
N PRO A 504 -15.88 12.33 39.23
CA PRO A 504 -16.88 13.19 38.58
C PRO A 504 -16.73 14.72 38.76
N HIS A 505 -15.70 15.20 39.47
CA HIS A 505 -15.44 16.60 39.78
C HIS A 505 -14.04 17.11 39.38
N GLY A 506 -13.16 16.28 38.81
CA GLY A 506 -11.84 16.70 38.31
C GLY A 506 -11.88 17.03 36.82
N GLY A 507 -11.33 18.18 36.41
CA GLY A 507 -11.15 18.50 34.98
C GLY A 507 -10.07 17.62 34.34
N PRO A 508 -10.05 17.49 32.99
CA PRO A 508 -9.08 16.65 32.31
C PRO A 508 -7.65 17.21 32.48
N ALA A 509 -6.69 16.35 32.83
CA ALA A 509 -5.28 16.69 33.04
C ALA A 509 -4.57 17.07 31.73
N VAL A 510 -4.98 16.44 30.63
CA VAL A 510 -4.41 16.64 29.29
C VAL A 510 -5.55 16.63 28.27
N ARG A 511 -5.42 17.41 27.19
CA ARG A 511 -6.40 17.43 26.09
C ARG A 511 -5.77 16.99 24.78
N PRO A 512 -6.49 16.22 23.95
CA PRO A 512 -6.01 15.90 22.62
C PRO A 512 -6.13 17.13 21.71
N PRO A 513 -5.26 17.24 20.69
CA PRO A 513 -5.33 18.28 19.67
C PRO A 513 -6.70 18.33 19.00
N GLU A 514 -7.20 19.52 18.69
CA GLU A 514 -8.51 19.70 18.04
C GLU A 514 -8.70 18.83 16.77
N PRO A 515 -7.70 18.68 15.88
CA PRO A 515 -7.85 17.84 14.68
C PRO A 515 -8.15 16.36 14.97
N VAL A 516 -7.84 15.85 16.18
CA VAL A 516 -8.15 14.46 16.57
C VAL A 516 -9.66 14.24 16.70
N LEU A 517 -10.38 15.19 17.31
CA LEU A 517 -11.84 15.15 17.46
C LEU A 517 -12.54 15.05 16.10
N TRP A 518 -12.09 15.85 15.13
CA TRP A 518 -12.62 15.83 13.77
C TRP A 518 -12.30 14.52 13.04
N ALA A 519 -11.19 13.85 13.40
CA ALA A 519 -10.86 12.51 12.89
C ALA A 519 -11.79 11.43 13.49
N GLY A 520 -12.17 11.53 14.77
CA GLY A 520 -13.18 10.68 15.40
C GLY A 520 -14.53 10.76 14.68
N LEU A 521 -15.04 11.98 14.48
CA LEU A 521 -16.28 12.20 13.71
C LEU A 521 -16.18 11.63 12.30
N ALA A 522 -15.06 11.89 11.60
CA ALA A 522 -14.83 11.37 10.26
C ALA A 522 -14.78 9.83 10.25
N CYS A 523 -14.25 9.18 11.29
CA CYS A 523 -14.23 7.73 11.41
C CYS A 523 -15.66 7.15 11.40
N VAL A 524 -16.55 7.70 12.25
CA VAL A 524 -17.94 7.21 12.34
C VAL A 524 -18.67 7.41 11.02
N VAL A 525 -18.59 8.59 10.40
CA VAL A 525 -19.27 8.87 9.14
C VAL A 525 -18.72 8.01 8.00
N ALA A 526 -17.40 7.76 7.97
CA ALA A 526 -16.79 6.86 6.99
C ALA A 526 -17.28 5.41 7.16
N LEU A 527 -17.42 4.91 8.39
CA LEU A 527 -17.95 3.58 8.67
C LEU A 527 -19.44 3.46 8.30
N LEU A 528 -20.25 4.49 8.56
CA LEU A 528 -21.64 4.54 8.10
C LEU A 528 -21.73 4.54 6.57
N ALA A 529 -20.87 5.30 5.88
CA ALA A 529 -20.78 5.28 4.43
C ALA A 529 -20.37 3.90 3.88
N LEU A 530 -19.45 3.21 4.56
CA LEU A 530 -19.07 1.83 4.24
C LEU A 530 -20.25 0.88 4.43
N GLY A 531 -21.01 1.02 5.52
CA GLY A 531 -22.25 0.27 5.77
C GLY A 531 -23.30 0.47 4.67
N GLY A 532 -23.47 1.71 4.20
CA GLY A 532 -24.35 2.03 3.07
C GLY A 532 -23.90 1.38 1.75
N VAL A 533 -22.59 1.34 1.50
CA VAL A 533 -22.02 0.64 0.33
C VAL A 533 -22.20 -0.88 0.44
N ALA A 534 -22.02 -1.45 1.64
CA ALA A 534 -22.25 -2.87 1.90
C ALA A 534 -23.73 -3.25 1.72
N LEU A 535 -24.66 -2.41 2.21
CA LEU A 535 -26.10 -2.59 1.99
C LEU A 535 -26.43 -2.58 0.49
N ARG A 536 -25.91 -1.59 -0.25
CA ARG A 536 -26.06 -1.51 -1.70
C ARG A 536 -25.49 -2.75 -2.41
N ALA A 537 -24.33 -3.24 -1.99
CA ALA A 537 -23.73 -4.46 -2.52
C ALA A 537 -24.63 -5.69 -2.23
N GLY A 538 -25.21 -5.78 -1.04
CA GLY A 538 -26.16 -6.83 -0.66
C GLY A 538 -27.45 -6.81 -1.48
N MET A 539 -28.00 -5.62 -1.74
CA MET A 539 -29.15 -5.45 -2.64
C MET A 539 -28.82 -5.91 -4.06
N LEU A 540 -27.68 -5.45 -4.61
CA LEU A 540 -27.22 -5.86 -5.94
C LEU A 540 -26.98 -7.38 -6.02
N PHE A 541 -26.32 -7.95 -5.01
CA PHE A 541 -26.09 -9.39 -4.90
C PHE A 541 -27.41 -10.16 -4.95
N HIS A 542 -28.40 -9.73 -4.18
CA HIS A 542 -29.71 -10.38 -4.13
C HIS A 542 -30.43 -10.29 -5.49
N THR A 543 -30.40 -9.15 -6.17
CA THR A 543 -30.96 -8.98 -7.52
C THR A 543 -30.23 -9.85 -8.55
N LEU A 544 -28.89 -9.89 -8.53
CA LEU A 544 -28.07 -10.70 -9.43
C LEU A 544 -28.34 -12.19 -9.20
N ARG A 545 -28.41 -12.64 -7.94
CA ARG A 545 -28.73 -14.03 -7.57
C ARG A 545 -30.08 -14.46 -8.13
N ARG A 546 -31.11 -13.61 -8.02
CA ARG A 546 -32.44 -13.91 -8.60
C ARG A 546 -32.38 -14.03 -10.12
N ARG A 547 -31.63 -13.14 -10.79
CA ARG A 547 -31.47 -13.17 -12.27
C ARG A 547 -30.72 -14.41 -12.75
N GLU A 548 -29.63 -14.78 -12.09
CA GLU A 548 -28.84 -15.97 -12.45
C GLU A 548 -29.63 -17.26 -12.18
N TYR A 549 -30.36 -17.34 -11.06
CA TYR A 549 -31.26 -18.47 -10.81
C TYR A 549 -32.33 -18.59 -11.89
N ALA A 550 -32.99 -17.50 -12.27
CA ALA A 550 -33.98 -17.50 -13.33
C ALA A 550 -33.40 -17.81 -14.72
N ARG A 551 -32.10 -17.58 -14.96
CA ARG A 551 -31.43 -18.01 -16.20
C ARG A 551 -31.19 -19.52 -16.21
N LEU A 552 -30.67 -20.06 -15.11
CA LEU A 552 -30.40 -21.49 -14.96
C LEU A 552 -31.69 -22.31 -15.02
N ALA A 553 -32.75 -21.86 -14.33
CA ALA A 553 -34.03 -22.55 -14.31
C ALA A 553 -34.80 -22.48 -15.64
N ARG A 554 -34.48 -21.52 -16.52
CA ARG A 554 -35.14 -21.36 -17.84
C ARG A 554 -34.59 -22.26 -18.94
N HIS A 555 -33.34 -22.70 -18.83
CA HIS A 555 -32.67 -23.48 -19.89
C HIS A 555 -32.85 -25.00 -19.70
N ALA A 556 -33.82 -25.42 -18.89
CA ALA A 556 -33.93 -26.81 -18.49
C ALA A 556 -35.40 -27.19 -18.25
N ASP A 557 -36.04 -27.63 -19.32
CA ASP A 557 -37.30 -28.35 -19.21
C ASP A 557 -37.05 -29.66 -18.44
N GLY A 558 -37.91 -29.97 -17.46
CA GLY A 558 -37.84 -31.23 -16.70
C GLY A 558 -36.87 -31.29 -15.52
N LEU A 559 -36.39 -30.15 -14.98
CA LEU A 559 -35.55 -30.15 -13.76
C LEU A 559 -36.26 -30.76 -12.55
N SER A 560 -35.57 -31.61 -11.81
CA SER A 560 -36.06 -32.13 -10.53
C SER A 560 -36.01 -31.06 -9.43
N ALA A 561 -36.69 -31.32 -8.31
CA ALA A 561 -36.58 -30.47 -7.12
C ALA A 561 -35.13 -30.37 -6.60
N HIS A 562 -34.31 -31.41 -6.82
CA HIS A 562 -32.90 -31.40 -6.49
C HIS A 562 -32.10 -30.46 -7.39
N ASP A 563 -32.30 -30.54 -8.71
CA ASP A 563 -31.60 -29.66 -9.65
C ASP A 563 -31.97 -28.20 -9.41
N LEU A 564 -33.23 -27.91 -9.07
CA LEU A 564 -33.65 -26.56 -8.69
C LEU A 564 -32.93 -26.05 -7.43
N ARG A 565 -32.67 -26.90 -6.43
CA ARG A 565 -31.84 -26.51 -5.27
C ARG A 565 -30.41 -26.22 -5.71
N ARG A 566 -29.82 -27.09 -6.54
CA ARG A 566 -28.46 -26.93 -7.06
C ARG A 566 -28.31 -25.67 -7.91
N CYS A 567 -29.31 -25.34 -8.72
CA CYS A 567 -29.37 -24.06 -9.45
C CYS A 567 -29.30 -22.84 -8.52
N ARG A 568 -29.89 -22.90 -7.30
CA ARG A 568 -29.77 -21.80 -6.31
C ARG A 568 -28.34 -21.67 -5.80
N ASP A 569 -27.67 -22.79 -5.53
CA ASP A 569 -26.29 -22.80 -5.09
C ASP A 569 -25.36 -22.22 -6.17
N VAL A 570 -25.49 -22.69 -7.41
CA VAL A 570 -24.71 -22.17 -8.55
C VAL A 570 -24.99 -20.68 -8.79
N ALA A 571 -26.26 -20.26 -8.72
CA ALA A 571 -26.64 -18.85 -8.88
C ALA A 571 -26.00 -17.94 -7.82
N ARG A 572 -25.74 -18.44 -6.60
CA ARG A 572 -25.02 -17.71 -5.54
C ARG A 572 -23.60 -17.35 -5.99
N PHE A 573 -22.86 -18.32 -6.53
CA PHE A 573 -21.48 -18.12 -6.98
C PHE A 573 -21.42 -17.24 -8.24
N ARG A 574 -22.30 -17.48 -9.22
CA ARG A 574 -22.40 -16.62 -10.41
C ARG A 574 -22.77 -15.18 -10.09
N ALA A 575 -23.66 -14.97 -9.12
CA ALA A 575 -24.00 -13.62 -8.65
C ALA A 575 -22.84 -12.93 -7.96
N LEU A 576 -22.06 -13.65 -7.15
CA LEU A 576 -20.84 -13.12 -6.53
C LEU A 576 -19.82 -12.73 -7.60
N HIS A 577 -19.64 -13.58 -8.62
CA HIS A 577 -18.78 -13.28 -9.76
C HIS A 577 -19.19 -11.99 -10.45
N ARG A 578 -20.47 -11.82 -10.81
CA ARG A 578 -20.97 -10.57 -11.39
C ARG A 578 -20.81 -9.38 -10.46
N LEU A 579 -21.09 -9.52 -9.17
CA LEU A 579 -20.95 -8.43 -8.20
C LEU A 579 -19.50 -7.93 -8.13
N VAL A 580 -18.54 -8.84 -7.95
CA VAL A 580 -17.12 -8.50 -7.82
C VAL A 580 -16.58 -7.90 -9.11
N GLY A 581 -16.80 -8.55 -10.26
CA GLY A 581 -16.20 -8.10 -11.52
C GLY A 581 -16.88 -6.91 -12.18
N ASP A 582 -18.20 -6.79 -12.09
CA ASP A 582 -18.96 -5.74 -12.80
C ASP A 582 -19.27 -4.53 -11.91
N HIS A 583 -19.35 -4.70 -10.57
CA HIS A 583 -19.72 -3.61 -9.65
C HIS A 583 -18.66 -3.22 -8.62
N GLY A 584 -17.70 -4.11 -8.29
CA GLY A 584 -16.72 -3.88 -7.22
C GLY A 584 -15.96 -2.56 -7.33
N VAL A 585 -15.34 -2.30 -8.48
CA VAL A 585 -14.58 -1.04 -8.73
C VAL A 585 -15.46 0.21 -8.55
N ARG A 586 -16.73 0.16 -8.98
CA ARG A 586 -17.66 1.30 -8.85
C ARG A 586 -18.06 1.54 -7.40
N LEU A 587 -18.33 0.47 -6.64
CA LEU A 587 -18.69 0.57 -5.22
C LEU A 587 -17.54 1.17 -4.40
N ILE A 588 -16.29 0.76 -4.65
CA ILE A 588 -15.11 1.35 -4.01
C ILE A 588 -14.98 2.83 -4.40
N GLY A 589 -15.23 3.17 -5.67
CA GLY A 589 -15.21 4.57 -6.12
C GLY A 589 -16.26 5.46 -5.46
N CYS A 590 -17.46 4.93 -5.22
CA CYS A 590 -18.51 5.62 -4.47
C CYS A 590 -18.07 5.91 -3.03
N HIS A 591 -17.55 4.91 -2.32
CA HIS A 591 -17.06 5.09 -0.96
C HIS A 591 -15.96 6.16 -0.91
N ALA A 592 -14.95 6.07 -1.79
CA ALA A 592 -13.86 7.03 -1.86
C ALA A 592 -14.32 8.47 -2.15
N THR A 593 -15.41 8.64 -2.92
CA THR A 593 -15.97 9.97 -3.21
C THR A 593 -16.61 10.57 -1.95
N VAL A 594 -17.35 9.78 -1.18
CA VAL A 594 -17.93 10.21 0.11
C VAL A 594 -16.81 10.54 1.10
N SER A 595 -15.79 9.68 1.21
CA SER A 595 -14.64 9.93 2.08
C SER A 595 -13.88 11.20 1.69
N ALA A 596 -13.71 11.50 0.40
CA ALA A 596 -13.04 12.73 -0.04
C ALA A 596 -13.79 14.01 0.37
N VAL A 597 -15.13 14.00 0.26
CA VAL A 597 -15.98 15.12 0.72
C VAL A 597 -15.88 15.27 2.23
N LEU A 598 -16.03 14.16 2.97
CA LEU A 598 -15.94 14.14 4.43
C LEU A 598 -14.61 14.72 4.93
N VAL A 599 -13.51 14.25 4.36
CA VAL A 599 -12.15 14.72 4.69
C VAL A 599 -11.97 16.22 4.43
N THR A 600 -12.52 16.72 3.32
CA THR A 600 -12.47 18.15 3.00
C THR A 600 -13.21 18.97 4.05
N LEU A 601 -14.37 18.49 4.51
CA LEU A 601 -15.15 19.12 5.57
C LEU A 601 -14.43 19.05 6.93
N SER A 602 -13.82 17.91 7.28
CA SER A 602 -13.02 17.78 8.51
C SER A 602 -11.80 18.70 8.52
N CYS A 603 -11.11 18.87 7.39
CA CYS A 603 -10.01 19.83 7.28
C CYS A 603 -10.50 21.28 7.44
N ALA A 604 -11.66 21.61 6.88
CA ALA A 604 -12.26 22.92 7.05
C ALA A 604 -12.59 23.22 8.51
N ALA A 605 -13.18 22.26 9.20
CA ALA A 605 -13.54 22.36 10.61
C ALA A 605 -12.31 22.44 11.52
N ALA A 606 -11.27 21.62 11.27
CA ALA A 606 -10.01 21.72 12.00
C ALA A 606 -9.27 23.04 11.79
N LEU A 607 -9.53 23.76 10.70
CA LEU A 607 -8.95 25.09 10.42
C LEU A 607 -9.81 26.24 10.96
N SER A 608 -11.03 25.99 11.45
CA SER A 608 -11.85 27.07 12.02
C SER A 608 -11.40 27.50 13.40
N ARG A 609 -10.71 26.64 14.16
CA ARG A 609 -10.24 26.89 15.56
C ARG A 609 -11.35 27.26 16.56
N ASP A 610 -12.59 27.40 16.10
CA ASP A 610 -13.77 27.52 16.92
C ASP A 610 -14.11 26.13 17.50
N ARG A 611 -13.52 25.80 18.64
CA ARG A 611 -14.21 24.92 19.58
C ARG A 611 -15.41 25.72 20.11
N PRO A 612 -16.65 25.24 19.98
CA PRO A 612 -17.76 25.89 20.66
C PRO A 612 -17.46 25.84 22.16
N ALA A 613 -17.15 26.99 22.75
CA ALA A 613 -16.93 27.13 24.18
C ALA A 613 -18.17 26.60 24.91
N VAL A 614 -18.04 25.44 25.58
CA VAL A 614 -19.02 24.81 26.46
C VAL A 614 -20.46 25.22 26.11
N ALA A 615 -20.89 24.94 24.89
CA ALA A 615 -22.30 25.12 24.54
C ALA A 615 -23.09 24.10 25.37
N PRO A 616 -24.28 24.45 25.89
CA PRO A 616 -25.05 23.52 26.70
C PRO A 616 -25.20 22.20 25.93
N ALA A 617 -25.12 21.06 26.64
CA ALA A 617 -25.18 19.70 26.10
C ALA A 617 -26.49 19.36 25.30
N THR A 618 -27.30 20.37 25.01
CA THR A 618 -28.60 20.29 24.32
C THR A 618 -28.52 20.98 22.96
N GLY A 619 -28.87 20.24 21.90
CA GLY A 619 -28.87 20.72 20.52
C GLY A 619 -28.05 19.85 19.56
N TRP A 620 -27.86 20.31 18.33
CA TRP A 620 -27.15 19.59 17.28
C TRP A 620 -25.62 19.52 17.52
N TRP A 621 -25.04 20.52 18.19
CA TRP A 621 -23.64 20.51 18.61
C TRP A 621 -23.33 19.40 19.62
N GLY A 622 -24.15 19.24 20.66
CA GLY A 622 -24.01 18.13 21.60
C GLY A 622 -24.29 16.75 20.98
N ALA A 623 -24.95 16.67 19.82
CA ALA A 623 -25.04 15.43 19.06
C ALA A 623 -23.75 15.15 18.28
N LEU A 624 -23.12 16.17 17.68
CA LEU A 624 -21.83 16.03 17.00
C LEU A 624 -20.72 15.62 17.97
N ASP A 625 -20.67 16.24 19.15
CA ASP A 625 -19.70 15.96 20.20
C ASP A 625 -19.79 14.49 20.64
N ARG A 626 -21.00 14.02 20.98
CA ARG A 626 -21.24 12.60 21.30
C ARG A 626 -20.85 11.63 20.19
N VAL A 627 -21.03 12.01 18.92
CA VAL A 627 -20.61 11.17 17.78
C VAL A 627 -19.08 11.17 17.64
N ALA A 628 -18.44 12.32 17.85
CA ALA A 628 -17.00 12.43 17.87
C ALA A 628 -16.41 11.61 19.02
N ASP A 629 -16.97 11.66 20.23
CA ASP A 629 -16.57 10.85 21.38
C ASP A 629 -16.67 9.33 21.11
N VAL A 630 -17.75 8.90 20.44
CA VAL A 630 -17.88 7.51 20.00
C VAL A 630 -16.78 7.16 19.00
N GLY A 631 -16.49 8.06 18.05
CA GLY A 631 -15.40 7.91 17.09
C GLY A 631 -14.03 7.83 17.76
N ASP A 632 -13.74 8.72 18.68
CA ASP A 632 -12.50 8.79 19.44
C ASP A 632 -12.33 7.54 20.30
N SER A 633 -13.41 7.07 20.94
CA SER A 633 -13.42 5.77 21.64
C SER A 633 -13.07 4.64 20.68
N MET A 634 -13.69 4.56 19.50
CA MET A 634 -13.40 3.54 18.50
C MET A 634 -11.94 3.60 18.02
N LEU A 635 -11.40 4.80 17.84
CA LEU A 635 -10.00 5.01 17.45
C LEU A 635 -9.02 4.68 18.59
N ALA A 636 -9.35 5.01 19.84
CA ALA A 636 -8.52 4.70 21.02
C ALA A 636 -8.41 3.19 21.27
N TRP A 637 -9.43 2.40 20.91
CA TRP A 637 -9.36 0.93 20.92
C TRP A 637 -8.66 0.33 19.70
N LEU A 638 -8.39 1.11 18.65
CA LEU A 638 -7.80 0.62 17.40
C LEU A 638 -6.43 -0.07 17.59
N PRO A 639 -5.49 0.45 18.42
CA PRO A 639 -4.25 -0.26 18.72
C PRO A 639 -4.48 -1.67 19.31
N LEU A 640 -5.47 -1.81 20.18
CA LEU A 640 -5.84 -3.08 20.81
C LEU A 640 -6.57 -4.01 19.83
N VAL A 641 -7.41 -3.48 18.95
CA VAL A 641 -8.04 -4.25 17.86
C VAL A 641 -6.96 -4.77 16.90
N ILE A 642 -5.97 -3.96 16.53
CA ILE A 642 -4.86 -4.39 15.68
C ILE A 642 -4.05 -5.50 16.39
N ALA A 643 -3.73 -5.32 17.67
CA ALA A 643 -3.04 -6.35 18.45
C ALA A 643 -3.86 -7.65 18.53
N GLY A 644 -5.18 -7.55 18.74
CA GLY A 644 -6.11 -8.68 18.76
C GLY A 644 -6.23 -9.39 17.41
N VAL A 645 -6.32 -8.65 16.30
CA VAL A 645 -6.27 -9.21 14.95
C VAL A 645 -4.93 -9.89 14.70
N GLY A 646 -3.82 -9.29 15.13
CA GLY A 646 -2.49 -9.89 15.09
C GLY A 646 -2.43 -11.22 15.83
N LEU A 647 -2.99 -11.29 17.04
CA LEU A 647 -3.09 -12.52 17.82
C LEU A 647 -4.01 -13.56 17.14
N LEU A 648 -5.12 -13.13 16.53
CA LEU A 648 -6.01 -14.02 15.78
C LEU A 648 -5.34 -14.57 14.52
N VAL A 649 -4.58 -13.74 13.79
CA VAL A 649 -3.75 -14.17 12.65
C VAL A 649 -2.71 -15.19 13.10
N TYR A 650 -2.11 -15.00 14.27
CA TYR A 650 -1.17 -15.97 14.85
C TYR A 650 -1.86 -17.30 15.22
N ARG A 651 -3.04 -17.26 15.83
CA ARG A 651 -3.73 -18.45 16.36
C ARG A 651 -4.62 -19.18 15.35
N ASN A 652 -5.11 -18.51 14.30
CA ASN A 652 -6.14 -19.03 13.40
C ASN A 652 -5.71 -18.99 11.94
N ASP A 653 -5.50 -20.17 11.35
CA ASP A 653 -5.07 -20.33 9.96
C ASP A 653 -6.06 -19.71 8.95
N THR A 654 -7.36 -19.72 9.23
CA THR A 654 -8.39 -19.14 8.34
C THR A 654 -8.32 -17.61 8.34
N VAL A 655 -8.16 -17.00 9.52
CA VAL A 655 -7.99 -15.54 9.65
C VAL A 655 -6.68 -15.12 8.99
N ARG A 656 -5.59 -15.87 9.22
CA ARG A 656 -4.30 -15.64 8.56
C ARG A 656 -4.40 -15.66 7.04
N ARG A 657 -5.08 -16.66 6.46
CA ARG A 657 -5.28 -16.74 5.00
C ARG A 657 -6.06 -15.53 4.49
N THR A 658 -7.13 -15.13 5.19
CA THR A 658 -7.97 -13.99 4.77
C THR A 658 -7.19 -12.67 4.80
N VAL A 659 -6.47 -12.39 5.89
CA VAL A 659 -5.63 -11.19 6.02
C VAL A 659 -4.44 -11.25 5.05
N GLY A 660 -3.87 -12.44 4.84
CA GLY A 660 -2.78 -12.70 3.91
C GLY A 660 -3.08 -12.29 2.48
N VAL A 661 -4.33 -12.39 2.02
CA VAL A 661 -4.71 -11.95 0.66
C VAL A 661 -4.41 -10.48 0.41
N PHE A 662 -4.69 -9.60 1.38
CA PHE A 662 -4.40 -8.17 1.25
C PHE A 662 -2.89 -7.93 1.15
N TRP A 663 -2.10 -8.67 1.93
CA TRP A 663 -0.65 -8.60 1.89
C TRP A 663 -0.06 -9.14 0.59
N ASP A 664 -0.58 -10.26 0.07
CA ASP A 664 -0.12 -10.85 -1.19
C ASP A 664 -0.34 -9.89 -2.38
N VAL A 665 -1.35 -9.03 -2.34
CA VAL A 665 -1.55 -7.99 -3.36
C VAL A 665 -0.68 -6.76 -3.09
N GLY A 666 -0.63 -6.30 -1.84
CA GLY A 666 0.12 -5.09 -1.45
C GLY A 666 1.64 -5.23 -1.59
N THR A 667 2.17 -6.41 -1.30
CA THR A 667 3.62 -6.73 -1.31
C THR A 667 4.09 -7.38 -2.60
N PHE A 668 3.24 -7.47 -3.63
CA PHE A 668 3.69 -7.82 -4.98
C PHE A 668 4.64 -6.76 -5.57
N TRP A 669 4.45 -5.49 -5.20
CA TRP A 669 5.18 -4.39 -5.79
C TRP A 669 6.43 -4.03 -4.96
N PRO A 670 7.59 -3.80 -5.60
CA PRO A 670 8.81 -3.47 -4.89
C PRO A 670 8.72 -2.09 -4.21
N ARG A 671 9.58 -1.84 -3.23
CA ARG A 671 9.58 -0.58 -2.48
C ARG A 671 10.21 0.53 -3.33
N ALA A 672 9.43 1.57 -3.65
CA ALA A 672 9.88 2.63 -4.57
C ALA A 672 9.34 4.03 -4.28
N ALA A 673 8.28 4.15 -3.48
CA ALA A 673 7.81 5.44 -2.99
C ALA A 673 7.92 5.59 -1.47
N HIS A 674 7.83 4.50 -0.71
CA HIS A 674 7.89 4.56 0.76
C HIS A 674 8.83 3.47 1.32
N PRO A 675 9.87 3.84 2.09
CA PRO A 675 10.86 2.88 2.58
C PRO A 675 10.31 1.92 3.65
N LEU A 676 9.35 2.37 4.46
CA LEU A 676 8.68 1.56 5.49
C LEU A 676 7.62 0.58 4.95
N ALA A 677 7.37 0.54 3.64
CA ALA A 677 6.52 -0.51 3.09
C ALA A 677 7.21 -1.88 3.34
N PRO A 678 6.45 -2.98 3.54
CA PRO A 678 7.02 -4.31 3.67
C PRO A 678 7.82 -4.73 2.42
N PRO A 679 8.79 -5.66 2.55
CA PRO A 679 9.54 -6.19 1.41
C PRO A 679 8.61 -6.92 0.43
N SER A 680 9.03 -6.98 -0.84
CA SER A 680 8.21 -7.60 -1.88
C SER A 680 8.62 -9.04 -2.11
N TYR A 681 7.66 -9.98 -1.99
CA TYR A 681 7.94 -11.38 -2.30
C TYR A 681 8.30 -11.60 -3.78
N ALA A 682 7.91 -10.69 -4.67
CA ALA A 682 8.21 -10.77 -6.09
C ALA A 682 9.69 -10.44 -6.39
N GLU A 683 10.38 -9.69 -5.50
CA GLU A 683 11.84 -9.48 -5.55
C GLU A 683 12.62 -10.78 -5.36
N ARG A 684 11.95 -11.83 -4.88
CA ARG A 684 12.49 -13.19 -4.77
C ARG A 684 11.89 -14.16 -5.80
N ALA A 685 10.55 -14.20 -5.85
CA ALA A 685 9.83 -15.21 -6.62
C ALA A 685 10.06 -15.10 -8.14
N VAL A 686 10.14 -13.88 -8.67
CA VAL A 686 10.34 -13.68 -10.11
C VAL A 686 11.75 -14.13 -10.54
N PRO A 687 12.85 -13.68 -9.90
CA PRO A 687 14.20 -14.19 -10.16
C PRO A 687 14.38 -15.70 -10.01
N GLU A 688 13.82 -16.30 -8.96
CA GLU A 688 13.93 -17.75 -8.73
C GLU A 688 13.25 -18.57 -9.84
N LEU A 689 12.04 -18.17 -10.25
CA LEU A 689 11.32 -18.81 -11.35
C LEU A 689 12.05 -18.66 -12.69
N GLN A 690 12.59 -17.47 -12.99
CA GLN A 690 13.40 -17.25 -14.19
C GLN A 690 14.64 -18.14 -14.21
N THR A 691 15.36 -18.19 -13.09
CA THR A 691 16.58 -18.99 -12.95
C THR A 691 16.27 -20.48 -13.10
N ARG A 692 15.16 -20.96 -12.52
CA ARG A 692 14.72 -22.35 -12.67
C ARG A 692 14.39 -22.69 -14.13
N ILE A 693 13.60 -21.86 -14.80
CA ILE A 693 13.18 -22.10 -16.20
C ILE A 693 14.39 -22.07 -17.13
N ALA A 694 15.19 -21.00 -17.07
CA ALA A 694 16.37 -20.84 -17.91
C ALA A 694 17.43 -21.91 -17.60
N GLY A 695 17.59 -22.28 -16.33
CA GLY A 695 18.50 -23.33 -15.90
C GLY A 695 18.15 -24.69 -16.52
N LEU A 696 16.89 -25.14 -16.39
CA LEU A 696 16.48 -26.46 -16.89
C LEU A 696 16.44 -26.56 -18.42
N LEU A 697 16.10 -25.48 -19.11
CA LEU A 697 16.13 -25.41 -20.58
C LEU A 697 17.56 -25.28 -21.13
N GLY A 698 18.47 -24.69 -20.35
CA GLY A 698 19.86 -24.45 -20.72
C GLY A 698 20.84 -25.58 -20.39
N LEU A 699 20.36 -26.67 -19.79
CA LEU A 699 21.19 -27.87 -19.54
C LEU A 699 21.63 -28.53 -20.85
N ALA A 700 22.75 -29.26 -20.78
CA ALA A 700 23.30 -29.98 -21.92
C ALA A 700 22.31 -31.07 -22.41
N PRO A 701 22.25 -31.38 -23.72
CA PRO A 701 21.28 -32.32 -24.29
C PRO A 701 21.24 -33.69 -23.59
N ASN A 702 22.39 -34.16 -23.10
CA ASN A 702 22.57 -35.44 -22.42
C ASN A 702 22.31 -35.40 -20.90
N ASP A 703 22.02 -34.22 -20.32
CA ASP A 703 21.70 -34.11 -18.90
C ASP A 703 20.29 -34.69 -18.63
N PRO A 704 20.15 -35.67 -17.73
CA PRO A 704 18.87 -36.31 -17.45
C PRO A 704 17.82 -35.37 -16.81
N SER A 705 18.26 -34.22 -16.28
CA SER A 705 17.38 -33.20 -15.71
C SER A 705 16.95 -32.12 -16.70
N ARG A 706 17.49 -32.13 -17.93
CA ARG A 706 17.10 -31.22 -19.00
C ARG A 706 15.61 -31.36 -19.35
N MET A 707 15.00 -30.22 -19.66
CA MET A 707 13.63 -30.13 -20.18
C MET A 707 13.66 -29.54 -21.58
N ASP A 708 12.81 -30.03 -22.47
CA ASP A 708 12.66 -29.53 -23.84
C ASP A 708 11.66 -28.37 -23.94
N GLY A 709 10.73 -28.30 -22.98
CA GLY A 709 9.77 -27.21 -22.88
C GLY A 709 9.17 -27.09 -21.49
N VAL A 710 8.57 -25.93 -21.21
CA VAL A 710 7.93 -25.62 -19.94
C VAL A 710 6.49 -25.18 -20.14
N ILE A 711 5.55 -25.77 -19.42
CA ILE A 711 4.21 -25.22 -19.20
C ILE A 711 4.25 -24.45 -17.88
N LEU A 712 4.23 -23.13 -17.94
CA LEU A 712 4.20 -22.26 -16.77
C LEU A 712 2.73 -22.05 -16.36
N SER A 713 2.30 -22.73 -15.30
CA SER A 713 0.91 -22.74 -14.83
C SER A 713 0.74 -21.80 -13.63
N GLY A 714 0.06 -20.66 -13.81
CA GLY A 714 -0.20 -19.68 -12.76
C GLY A 714 -1.66 -19.63 -12.34
N HIS A 715 -1.93 -19.84 -11.05
CA HIS A 715 -3.26 -19.65 -10.44
C HIS A 715 -3.40 -18.27 -9.81
N SER A 716 -4.44 -17.51 -10.14
CA SER A 716 -4.76 -16.25 -9.43
C SER A 716 -3.57 -15.28 -9.36
N GLN A 717 -3.06 -14.94 -8.17
CA GLN A 717 -1.84 -14.14 -8.01
C GLN A 717 -0.61 -14.77 -8.67
N GLY A 718 -0.52 -16.10 -8.71
CA GLY A 718 0.51 -16.84 -9.45
C GLY A 718 0.49 -16.54 -10.94
N ALA A 719 -0.67 -16.26 -11.54
CA ALA A 719 -0.73 -15.82 -12.94
C ALA A 719 -0.05 -14.44 -13.16
N VAL A 720 -0.13 -13.55 -12.17
CA VAL A 720 0.54 -12.24 -12.19
C VAL A 720 2.05 -12.39 -12.06
N ILE A 721 2.51 -13.27 -11.15
CA ILE A 721 3.92 -13.63 -10.99
C ILE A 721 4.46 -14.23 -12.31
N CYS A 722 3.76 -15.20 -12.88
CA CYS A 722 4.15 -15.83 -14.14
C CYS A 722 4.21 -14.82 -15.30
N ALA A 723 3.27 -13.89 -15.39
CA ALA A 723 3.32 -12.82 -16.40
C ALA A 723 4.57 -11.94 -16.23
N ALA A 724 4.94 -11.58 -15.00
CA ALA A 724 6.17 -10.84 -14.71
C ALA A 724 7.44 -11.64 -15.07
N VAL A 725 7.47 -12.95 -14.76
CA VAL A 725 8.55 -13.86 -15.16
C VAL A 725 8.70 -13.86 -16.68
N LEU A 726 7.61 -13.99 -17.44
CA LEU A 726 7.64 -14.09 -18.91
C LEU A 726 8.13 -12.80 -19.58
N PHE A 727 7.78 -11.62 -19.04
CA PHE A 727 8.29 -10.35 -19.57
C PHE A 727 9.82 -10.26 -19.51
N GLN A 728 10.43 -10.79 -18.45
CA GLN A 728 11.88 -10.74 -18.24
C GLN A 728 12.63 -12.00 -18.70
N LEU A 729 11.91 -13.09 -19.00
CA LEU A 729 12.50 -14.30 -19.53
C LEU A 729 13.04 -14.04 -20.95
N PRO A 730 14.33 -14.32 -21.25
CA PRO A 730 14.90 -14.13 -22.58
C PRO A 730 14.11 -14.83 -23.69
N SER A 731 14.05 -14.23 -24.89
CA SER A 731 13.24 -14.71 -26.03
C SER A 731 13.52 -16.17 -26.39
N ARG A 732 14.79 -16.62 -26.32
CA ARG A 732 15.21 -18.01 -26.55
C ARG A 732 14.52 -19.03 -25.63
N TRP A 733 14.33 -18.68 -24.35
CA TRP A 733 13.68 -19.55 -23.37
C TRP A 733 12.15 -19.40 -23.43
N ARG A 734 11.68 -18.17 -23.67
CA ARG A 734 10.27 -17.85 -23.82
C ARG A 734 9.60 -18.64 -24.96
N ARG A 735 10.29 -18.86 -26.08
CA ARG A 735 9.81 -19.69 -27.22
C ARG A 735 9.56 -21.16 -26.86
N HIS A 736 10.20 -21.66 -25.80
CA HIS A 736 10.03 -23.02 -25.28
C HIS A 736 9.08 -23.07 -24.08
N THR A 737 8.35 -21.98 -23.82
CA THR A 737 7.46 -21.85 -22.67
C THR A 737 6.03 -21.59 -23.14
N TRP A 738 5.08 -22.37 -22.62
CA TRP A 738 3.65 -22.14 -22.79
C TRP A 738 3.04 -21.65 -21.48
N PHE A 739 2.27 -20.57 -21.52
CA PHE A 739 1.68 -19.97 -20.34
C PHE A 739 0.25 -20.48 -20.12
N PHE A 740 -0.02 -21.10 -18.97
CA PHE A 740 -1.36 -21.42 -18.50
C PHE A 740 -1.76 -20.47 -17.37
N SER A 741 -2.76 -19.62 -17.60
CA SER A 741 -3.35 -18.79 -16.56
C SER A 741 -4.73 -19.30 -16.17
N TYR A 742 -5.05 -19.33 -14.87
CA TYR A 742 -6.37 -19.76 -14.42
C TYR A 742 -6.76 -19.10 -13.11
N GLY A 743 -8.06 -18.86 -12.91
CA GLY A 743 -8.51 -17.95 -11.86
C GLY A 743 -7.88 -16.55 -12.01
N CYS A 744 -7.64 -16.11 -13.24
CA CYS A 744 -6.71 -15.02 -13.57
C CYS A 744 -7.29 -13.62 -13.27
N GLN A 745 -6.47 -12.74 -12.66
CA GLN A 745 -6.83 -11.36 -12.29
C GLN A 745 -6.33 -10.29 -13.27
N LEU A 746 -5.59 -10.69 -14.31
CA LEU A 746 -4.83 -9.78 -15.17
C LEU A 746 -5.71 -8.72 -15.82
N THR A 747 -6.87 -9.07 -16.38
CA THR A 747 -7.71 -8.10 -17.09
C THR A 747 -8.54 -7.22 -16.14
N ARG A 748 -9.27 -7.85 -15.20
CA ARG A 748 -10.34 -7.17 -14.45
C ARG A 748 -9.87 -6.43 -13.20
N LEU A 749 -8.76 -6.83 -12.60
CA LEU A 749 -8.20 -6.16 -11.43
C LEU A 749 -6.91 -5.46 -11.82
N TYR A 750 -5.88 -6.21 -12.19
CA TYR A 750 -4.55 -5.66 -12.42
C TYR A 750 -4.51 -4.72 -13.62
N GLY A 751 -5.16 -5.05 -14.73
CA GLY A 751 -5.17 -4.22 -15.94
C GLY A 751 -5.96 -2.94 -15.80
N ARG A 752 -6.90 -2.88 -14.86
CA ARG A 752 -7.68 -1.66 -14.57
C ARG A 752 -7.00 -0.78 -13.53
N VAL A 753 -6.39 -1.36 -12.50
CA VAL A 753 -5.76 -0.63 -11.38
C VAL A 753 -4.31 -0.28 -11.68
N PHE A 754 -3.57 -1.14 -12.40
CA PHE A 754 -2.16 -1.01 -12.76
C PHE A 754 -1.98 -1.03 -14.30
N PRO A 755 -2.62 -0.09 -15.03
CA PRO A 755 -2.76 -0.16 -16.48
C PRO A 755 -1.43 -0.08 -17.23
N ALA A 756 -0.40 0.54 -16.64
CA ALA A 756 0.92 0.65 -17.26
C ALA A 756 1.68 -0.68 -17.34
N TYR A 757 1.31 -1.66 -16.52
CA TYR A 757 1.95 -2.97 -16.41
C TYR A 757 1.10 -4.07 -17.04
N PHE A 758 -0.20 -4.09 -16.75
CA PHE A 758 -1.12 -5.16 -17.15
C PHE A 758 -2.35 -4.64 -17.90
N GLY A 759 -2.34 -3.39 -18.37
CA GLY A 759 -3.44 -2.84 -19.17
C GLY A 759 -3.65 -3.61 -20.49
N PRO A 760 -4.76 -3.37 -21.20
CA PRO A 760 -5.14 -4.13 -22.40
C PRO A 760 -4.02 -4.23 -23.44
N GLU A 761 -3.38 -3.11 -23.78
CA GLU A 761 -2.26 -3.10 -24.72
C GLU A 761 -1.01 -3.81 -24.18
N ARG A 762 -0.78 -3.75 -22.87
CA ARG A 762 0.37 -4.42 -22.24
C ARG A 762 0.21 -5.93 -22.20
N LEU A 763 -1.02 -6.43 -22.04
CA LEU A 763 -1.28 -7.87 -22.14
C LEU A 763 -1.13 -8.36 -23.58
N ARG A 764 -1.45 -7.53 -24.60
CA ARG A 764 -1.15 -7.86 -25.99
C ARG A 764 0.34 -7.94 -26.26
N VAL A 765 1.15 -7.03 -25.71
CA VAL A 765 2.62 -7.12 -25.77
C VAL A 765 3.11 -8.46 -25.23
N LEU A 766 2.54 -8.94 -24.12
CA LEU A 766 2.86 -10.28 -23.60
C LEU A 766 2.43 -11.39 -24.57
N ALA A 767 1.22 -11.31 -25.12
CA ALA A 767 0.71 -12.30 -26.07
C ALA A 767 1.60 -12.39 -27.32
N THR A 768 1.97 -11.24 -27.91
CA THR A 768 2.91 -11.15 -29.03
C THR A 768 4.29 -11.71 -28.67
N ALA A 769 4.78 -11.41 -27.47
CA ALA A 769 6.04 -11.97 -26.97
C ALA A 769 6.00 -13.49 -26.80
N LEU A 770 4.81 -14.09 -26.63
CA LEU A 770 4.58 -15.53 -26.55
C LEU A 770 4.20 -16.17 -27.89
N THR A 771 4.16 -15.41 -28.99
CA THR A 771 3.91 -15.95 -30.34
C THR A 771 5.24 -16.35 -30.97
N PRO A 772 5.52 -17.66 -31.17
CA PRO A 772 6.67 -18.09 -31.94
C PRO A 772 6.43 -17.82 -33.44
N PRO A 773 7.47 -17.89 -34.29
CA PRO A 773 7.34 -17.67 -35.75
C PRO A 773 6.32 -18.58 -36.44
N ALA A 774 5.99 -19.72 -35.83
CA ALA A 774 4.95 -20.64 -36.28
C ALA A 774 3.51 -20.08 -36.18
N GLY A 775 3.31 -18.93 -35.53
CA GLY A 775 2.09 -18.12 -35.63
C GLY A 775 1.00 -18.38 -34.59
N TYR A 776 1.18 -19.28 -33.62
CA TYR A 776 0.20 -19.51 -32.54
C TYR A 776 0.63 -18.83 -31.23
N VAL A 777 -0.26 -18.15 -30.49
CA VAL A 777 0.10 -17.60 -29.18
C VAL A 777 0.23 -18.72 -28.15
N ALA A 778 1.41 -18.88 -27.54
CA ALA A 778 1.67 -19.88 -26.50
C ALA A 778 1.09 -19.47 -25.12
N TRP A 779 -0.20 -19.09 -25.09
CA TRP A 779 -0.93 -18.69 -23.89
C TRP A 779 -2.35 -19.24 -23.92
N THR A 780 -2.69 -20.04 -22.92
CA THR A 780 -4.06 -20.51 -22.68
C THR A 780 -4.57 -20.02 -21.33
N ASN A 781 -5.75 -19.39 -21.30
CA ASN A 781 -6.41 -18.94 -20.08
C ASN A 781 -7.64 -19.80 -19.77
N PHE A 782 -7.81 -20.23 -18.52
CA PHE A 782 -8.98 -20.98 -18.07
C PHE A 782 -9.80 -20.18 -17.06
N TRP A 783 -11.12 -20.13 -17.27
CA TRP A 783 -12.04 -19.34 -16.44
C TRP A 783 -13.40 -20.03 -16.31
N ARG A 784 -14.20 -19.63 -15.33
CA ARG A 784 -15.57 -20.15 -15.13
C ARG A 784 -16.47 -19.10 -14.48
N ASP A 785 -17.77 -19.17 -14.75
CA ASP A 785 -18.75 -18.17 -14.28
C ASP A 785 -19.00 -18.20 -12.77
N THR A 786 -18.54 -19.22 -12.06
CA THR A 786 -18.66 -19.36 -10.60
C THR A 786 -17.47 -18.80 -9.83
N ASP A 787 -16.35 -18.49 -10.51
CA ASP A 787 -15.14 -17.97 -9.88
C ASP A 787 -15.19 -16.44 -9.81
N PRO A 788 -15.37 -15.81 -8.64
CA PRO A 788 -15.56 -14.37 -8.58
C PRO A 788 -14.33 -13.54 -8.93
N LEU A 789 -13.18 -14.18 -8.96
CA LEU A 789 -11.91 -13.56 -9.27
C LEU A 789 -11.47 -13.96 -10.69
N GLY A 790 -11.71 -15.20 -11.15
CA GLY A 790 -11.26 -15.68 -12.45
C GLY A 790 -12.07 -15.14 -13.64
N TRP A 791 -11.40 -14.46 -14.58
CA TRP A 791 -12.05 -13.89 -15.78
C TRP A 791 -11.34 -14.28 -17.08
N PRO A 792 -12.04 -14.14 -18.22
CA PRO A 792 -11.42 -14.16 -19.54
C PRO A 792 -10.29 -13.14 -19.64
N VAL A 793 -9.27 -13.46 -20.45
CA VAL A 793 -8.17 -12.56 -20.72
C VAL A 793 -8.19 -12.21 -22.20
N ASP A 794 -8.72 -11.02 -22.53
CA ASP A 794 -8.92 -10.57 -23.92
C ASP A 794 -7.66 -10.56 -24.80
N ALA A 795 -6.46 -10.62 -24.20
CA ALA A 795 -5.18 -10.74 -24.90
C ALA A 795 -4.68 -12.19 -25.05
N GLY A 796 -5.26 -13.14 -24.32
CA GLY A 796 -5.03 -14.57 -24.50
C GLY A 796 -5.81 -15.02 -25.74
N GLU A 797 -5.09 -15.49 -26.76
CA GLU A 797 -5.73 -15.99 -27.99
C GLU A 797 -6.67 -17.17 -27.69
N ARG A 798 -6.38 -17.92 -26.61
CA ARG A 798 -7.14 -19.10 -26.21
C ARG A 798 -7.72 -18.98 -24.80
N ASP A 799 -8.94 -18.46 -24.71
CA ASP A 799 -9.77 -18.48 -23.49
C ASP A 799 -10.66 -19.74 -23.46
N VAL A 800 -10.34 -20.68 -22.56
CA VAL A 800 -11.06 -21.94 -22.38
C VAL A 800 -12.03 -21.81 -21.19
N PRO A 801 -13.36 -21.79 -21.42
CA PRO A 801 -14.32 -21.88 -20.34
C PRO A 801 -14.28 -23.28 -19.72
N VAL A 802 -14.29 -23.34 -18.39
CA VAL A 802 -14.33 -24.57 -17.60
C VAL A 802 -15.73 -24.72 -17.02
N ALA A 803 -16.37 -25.86 -17.22
CA ALA A 803 -17.66 -26.15 -16.64
C ALA A 803 -17.58 -26.19 -15.10
N ASP A 804 -18.48 -25.48 -14.41
CA ASP A 804 -18.60 -25.56 -12.95
C ASP A 804 -20.04 -25.25 -12.48
N PRO A 805 -20.70 -26.20 -11.79
CA PRO A 805 -20.30 -27.60 -11.61
C PRO A 805 -20.32 -28.36 -12.95
N GLU A 806 -19.65 -29.52 -13.02
CA GLU A 806 -19.61 -30.36 -14.24
C GLU A 806 -21.01 -30.86 -14.64
N ALA A 807 -21.87 -31.12 -13.65
CA ALA A 807 -23.28 -31.43 -13.82
C ALA A 807 -24.08 -30.95 -12.59
N LEU A 808 -25.41 -30.83 -12.74
CA LEU A 808 -26.29 -30.44 -11.63
C LEU A 808 -26.59 -31.59 -10.66
N HIS A 809 -26.47 -32.83 -11.13
CA HIS A 809 -26.70 -34.06 -10.36
C HIS A 809 -25.55 -35.06 -10.57
N PRO A 810 -25.42 -36.07 -9.71
CA PRO A 810 -24.40 -37.11 -9.85
C PRO A 810 -24.61 -37.90 -11.14
N SER A 811 -23.52 -38.32 -11.77
CA SER A 811 -23.55 -39.18 -12.96
C SER A 811 -22.40 -40.19 -12.89
N GLY A 812 -22.45 -41.23 -13.73
CA GLY A 812 -21.36 -42.21 -13.82
C GLY A 812 -21.22 -43.13 -12.60
N GLY A 813 -22.30 -43.36 -11.84
CA GLY A 813 -22.30 -44.23 -10.65
C GLY A 813 -21.90 -43.53 -9.35
N GLU A 814 -21.60 -42.24 -9.40
CA GLU A 814 -21.36 -41.42 -8.21
C GLU A 814 -22.65 -41.10 -7.47
N VAL A 815 -22.57 -41.01 -6.13
CA VAL A 815 -23.70 -40.63 -5.26
C VAL A 815 -23.60 -39.17 -4.83
N ALA A 816 -22.39 -38.62 -4.77
CA ALA A 816 -22.15 -37.25 -4.35
C ALA A 816 -22.39 -36.26 -5.50
N ASP A 817 -23.01 -35.12 -5.19
CA ASP A 817 -23.17 -34.03 -6.15
C ASP A 817 -21.80 -33.55 -6.64
N PRO A 818 -21.62 -33.27 -7.94
CA PRO A 818 -20.40 -32.66 -8.45
C PRO A 818 -20.09 -31.36 -7.70
N PRO A 819 -18.87 -31.16 -7.19
CA PRO A 819 -18.57 -29.99 -6.36
C PRO A 819 -18.64 -28.69 -7.19
N ILE A 820 -19.12 -27.61 -6.58
CA ILE A 820 -18.96 -26.27 -7.14
C ILE A 820 -17.57 -25.78 -6.74
N ARG A 821 -16.63 -25.83 -7.69
CA ARG A 821 -15.21 -25.63 -7.43
C ARG A 821 -14.82 -24.16 -7.25
N ASN A 822 -15.62 -23.21 -7.74
CA ASN A 822 -15.43 -21.77 -7.53
C ASN A 822 -14.01 -21.32 -7.96
N HIS A 823 -13.18 -20.78 -7.07
CA HIS A 823 -11.84 -20.31 -7.39
C HIS A 823 -10.76 -21.41 -7.40
N SER A 824 -11.11 -22.69 -7.16
CA SER A 824 -10.14 -23.78 -6.91
C SER A 824 -10.29 -24.96 -7.88
N GLY A 825 -9.32 -25.87 -7.98
CA GLY A 825 -9.48 -27.11 -8.75
C GLY A 825 -9.60 -26.96 -10.27
N TYR A 826 -8.96 -25.93 -10.84
CA TYR A 826 -8.81 -25.81 -12.30
C TYR A 826 -8.01 -26.98 -12.91
N PRO A 827 -6.87 -27.44 -12.33
CA PRO A 827 -6.09 -28.52 -12.94
C PRO A 827 -6.80 -29.89 -12.99
N GLU A 828 -7.86 -30.07 -12.21
CA GLU A 828 -8.69 -31.30 -12.20
C GLU A 828 -9.67 -31.35 -13.38
N ALA A 829 -10.05 -30.17 -13.90
CA ALA A 829 -11.03 -30.04 -14.96
C ALA A 829 -10.59 -30.78 -16.24
N VAL A 830 -11.56 -31.37 -16.94
CA VAL A 830 -11.31 -32.15 -18.17
C VAL A 830 -10.73 -31.26 -19.26
N GLU A 831 -11.23 -30.03 -19.36
CA GLU A 831 -10.79 -29.00 -20.32
C GLU A 831 -9.32 -28.65 -20.09
N PHE A 832 -8.90 -28.46 -18.84
CA PHE A 832 -7.51 -28.20 -18.48
C PHE A 832 -6.61 -29.38 -18.82
N ARG A 833 -6.99 -30.60 -18.42
CA ARG A 833 -6.17 -31.80 -18.67
C ARG A 833 -6.03 -32.10 -20.16
N ARG A 834 -7.10 -31.94 -20.93
CA ARG A 834 -7.10 -32.09 -22.39
C ARG A 834 -6.13 -31.10 -23.02
N GLU A 835 -6.21 -29.85 -22.60
CA GLU A 835 -5.39 -28.79 -23.16
C GLU A 835 -3.92 -28.95 -22.80
N ARG A 836 -3.61 -29.28 -21.55
CA ARG A 836 -2.26 -29.64 -21.10
C ARG A 836 -1.66 -30.75 -21.96
N ALA A 837 -2.44 -31.79 -22.27
CA ALA A 837 -1.96 -32.89 -23.09
C ALA A 837 -1.67 -32.47 -24.55
N VAL A 838 -2.46 -31.55 -25.11
CA VAL A 838 -2.20 -30.96 -26.44
C VAL A 838 -0.91 -30.16 -26.43
N VAL A 839 -0.79 -29.22 -25.49
CA VAL A 839 0.37 -28.32 -25.37
C VAL A 839 1.64 -29.10 -25.09
N ALA A 840 1.61 -30.09 -24.21
CA ALA A 840 2.76 -30.95 -23.95
C ALA A 840 3.23 -31.70 -25.20
N ARG A 841 2.34 -32.02 -26.16
CA ARG A 841 2.76 -32.60 -27.44
C ARG A 841 3.35 -31.55 -28.40
N LEU A 842 2.84 -30.32 -28.39
CA LEU A 842 3.36 -29.23 -29.21
C LEU A 842 4.77 -28.83 -28.80
N LEU A 843 5.02 -28.68 -27.49
CA LEU A 843 6.34 -28.34 -26.96
C LEU A 843 7.40 -29.41 -27.25
N ARG A 844 7.00 -30.68 -27.33
CA ARG A 844 7.86 -31.78 -27.75
C ARG A 844 8.22 -31.70 -29.24
N ARG A 845 7.20 -31.60 -30.10
CA ARG A 845 7.36 -31.61 -31.58
C ARG A 845 8.06 -30.39 -32.18
N ALA A 846 8.16 -29.27 -31.47
CA ALA A 846 8.74 -28.03 -31.99
C ALA A 846 10.28 -28.03 -32.09
N VAL A 847 10.95 -29.14 -31.83
CA VAL A 847 12.41 -29.31 -31.97
C VAL A 847 12.74 -30.04 -33.29
N PRO A 848 13.05 -29.35 -34.41
CA PRO A 848 13.87 -29.96 -35.43
C PRO A 848 15.26 -30.15 -34.83
N SER A 849 15.74 -31.41 -34.74
CA SER A 849 17.15 -31.62 -34.42
C SER A 849 17.99 -30.88 -35.46
N PRO A 850 19.11 -30.22 -35.07
CA PRO A 850 20.11 -29.86 -36.04
C PRO A 850 20.61 -31.19 -36.60
N ARG A 851 20.23 -31.49 -37.84
CA ARG A 851 20.91 -32.56 -38.60
C ARG A 851 22.37 -32.13 -38.66
N GLU A 852 23.24 -32.88 -37.98
CA GLU A 852 24.66 -32.87 -38.28
C GLU A 852 24.78 -33.04 -39.79
N ARG A 853 25.31 -32.01 -40.47
CA ARG A 853 25.79 -32.17 -41.83
C ARG A 853 26.98 -33.10 -41.72
N VAL A 854 26.75 -34.39 -41.98
CA VAL A 854 27.81 -35.28 -42.43
C VAL A 854 28.20 -34.75 -43.81
N GLY A 855 29.37 -34.12 -43.87
CA GLY A 855 30.01 -33.60 -45.07
C GLY A 855 31.50 -33.48 -44.80
#